data_AF-A0A1G7WV69-F1
#
_entry.id   AF-A0A1G7WV69-F1
#
_cell.length_a   1.000
_cell.length_b   1.000
_cell.length_c   1.000
_cell.angle_alpha   90.00
_cell.angle_beta   90.00
_cell.angle_gamma   90.00
#
_symmetry.space_group_name_H-M   'P 1'
#
loop_
_entity.id
_entity.type
_entity.pdbx_description
1 polymer ?
#
loop_
_entity_poly.entity_id
_entity_poly.type
_entity_poly.pdbx_seq_one_letter_code
_entity_poly.pdbx_strand_id
1 'polypeptide(L)'
;MINNDSDWLGEDAGLGPAIRAGLGILLAQGNWTWWHHPSAASMIMRNAVTASGVVEWGGDPAVLEASEWLSLDVALEVANAFKTVIARRGGDLRIKILRNVCSWDATLSMHDIADDLGRAFARERIFSEWPADRRSRRPAASTKQGVCITSSAILAETTGSLIKSLPTARWSVSTRPATIAVATLADFLQQPFSSELLIVLDRSRAAVIPHIDTIRASTGAQCAIFLRSDQPNVERWLETFGAGIAAQLPVDQAMAEANKLVERHAIFLASTQAFMVHSNRTFFPSATRSTAQAEQQNSTSPINSAKISKQARPRTQRPPNLEIEAVRMESSPPSVRVIDARVEHSGLPITTFPLIGVVAIHIRIQPVTPLKLATPVFPEQNLDWTGDQKVLQVHLIEAGAKPISVPILLPRSGASTPAVFLYTIPSDRMIDLSFVVSERTCVLQTARMRGHAGTAIEFFVEALNSSVEHNKNEFDVSLVIQDGMDGEPSATILTDDGIHLGDYEYQDMMKVRDDLLAQLATCLEPEAPFNVSLYNLANSGKIMLDALKDFAPNWPTTMRRVQLTTPTNEHFPLEYLYEGVLPNNEDAHLCSNRAACLTSGVAVPNCEIRAARQQLCPMGFAGVTAVIERRTWDRNMDKKLWLKQATDLARRDRISDLRRALFAASDSADEFENNEVPSTFSITRNADVEALIKGWRRHSWEEWEQSIIALNPRLLVLVPHIDNKHLYIGDKKKLGLGAIGRPHVGNSGPIVIVIGCNSAIGFSASTGLPAILLRGGAKVVIGALTSVLGRFANIAAADLTTKLLAAASDQASITIGELINRMRREFLAKDNAFGMVLVAFGDADVYLGEPSA
;
A
#
# COMPACT_ATOMS: atom_id res chain seq x y z
N MET A 1 1.66 22.83 5.55
CA MET A 1 2.05 21.75 6.49
C MET A 1 2.54 20.61 5.63
N ILE A 2 3.61 19.94 6.03
CA ILE A 2 4.32 18.96 5.20
C ILE A 2 3.58 17.63 5.10
N ASN A 3 2.58 17.39 5.96
CA ASN A 3 1.61 16.30 5.87
C ASN A 3 0.33 16.66 6.61
N ASN A 4 -0.68 15.80 6.46
CA ASN A 4 -1.90 15.80 7.24
C ASN A 4 -1.66 15.19 8.65
N ASP A 5 -0.69 15.75 9.39
CA ASP A 5 -0.26 15.25 10.71
C ASP A 5 -1.44 15.24 11.71
N SER A 6 -2.41 16.14 11.55
CA SER A 6 -3.64 16.19 12.36
C SER A 6 -4.53 14.96 12.17
N ASP A 7 -4.69 14.48 10.94
CA ASP A 7 -5.52 13.29 10.66
C ASP A 7 -4.82 12.01 11.13
N TRP A 8 -3.49 12.00 11.14
CA TRP A 8 -2.70 10.84 11.57
C TRP A 8 -2.53 10.75 13.09
N LEU A 9 -2.15 11.86 13.74
CA LEU A 9 -1.72 11.88 15.13
C LEU A 9 -2.75 12.51 16.07
N GLY A 10 -3.82 13.12 15.55
CA GLY A 10 -4.84 13.78 16.36
C GLY A 10 -4.25 14.88 17.24
N GLU A 11 -4.42 14.75 18.56
CA GLU A 11 -3.88 15.71 19.55
C GLU A 11 -2.35 15.77 19.54
N ASP A 12 -1.67 14.73 19.07
CA ASP A 12 -0.21 14.64 18.99
C ASP A 12 0.38 15.17 17.66
N ALA A 13 -0.40 15.87 16.84
CA ALA A 13 0.03 16.42 15.54
C ALA A 13 1.36 17.22 15.61
N GLY A 14 1.60 17.90 16.74
CA GLY A 14 2.85 18.64 16.99
C GLY A 14 4.11 17.76 17.02
N LEU A 15 3.98 16.43 17.16
CA LEU A 15 5.08 15.48 17.16
C LEU A 15 5.51 15.06 15.75
N GLY A 16 4.73 15.33 14.71
CA GLY A 16 5.03 14.95 13.31
C GLY A 16 6.47 15.24 12.89
N PRO A 17 6.98 16.47 13.08
CA PRO A 17 8.38 16.79 12.77
C PRO A 17 9.41 16.01 13.59
N ALA A 18 9.12 15.69 14.85
CA ALA A 18 10.02 14.89 15.70
C ALA A 18 10.06 13.43 15.26
N ILE A 19 8.93 12.90 14.78
CA ILE A 19 8.83 11.56 14.19
C ILE A 19 9.70 11.50 12.95
N ARG A 20 9.53 12.42 12.00
CA ARG A 20 10.33 12.47 10.76
C ARG A 20 11.82 12.67 11.04
N ALA A 21 12.17 13.48 12.05
CA ALA A 21 13.55 13.66 12.48
C ALA A 21 14.17 12.36 13.02
N GLY A 22 13.48 11.66 13.92
CA GLY A 22 13.94 10.36 14.42
C GLY A 22 14.01 9.29 13.33
N LEU A 23 12.97 9.21 12.50
CA LEU A 23 12.82 8.22 11.45
C LEU A 23 13.92 8.34 10.39
N GLY A 24 14.23 9.56 9.92
CA GLY A 24 15.31 9.75 8.96
C GLY A 24 16.70 9.46 9.53
N ILE A 25 16.92 9.54 10.86
CA ILE A 25 18.15 9.03 11.48
C ILE A 25 18.17 7.51 11.42
N LEU A 26 17.09 6.85 11.81
CA LEU A 26 16.99 5.39 11.83
C LEU A 26 17.17 4.79 10.43
N LEU A 27 16.55 5.38 9.41
CA LEU A 27 16.65 4.95 8.03
C LEU A 27 18.06 5.17 7.45
N ALA A 28 18.70 6.30 7.75
CA ALA A 28 20.09 6.55 7.34
C ALA A 28 21.08 5.52 7.93
N GLN A 29 20.80 4.96 9.10
CA GLN A 29 21.63 3.89 9.69
C GLN A 29 21.43 2.52 9.02
N GLY A 30 20.36 2.32 8.26
CA GLY A 30 20.00 1.02 7.68
C GLY A 30 19.74 -0.09 8.71
N ASN A 31 19.62 0.25 9.99
CA ASN A 31 19.34 -0.70 11.06
C ASN A 31 17.84 -0.71 11.35
N TRP A 32 17.17 -1.81 11.03
CA TRP A 32 15.72 -1.95 11.15
C TRP A 32 15.24 -2.64 12.43
N THR A 33 16.12 -2.86 13.41
CA THR A 33 15.74 -3.51 14.69
C THR A 33 14.61 -2.74 15.40
N TRP A 34 14.57 -1.42 15.27
CA TRP A 34 13.51 -0.57 15.82
C TRP A 34 12.12 -0.87 15.24
N TRP A 35 12.03 -1.45 14.04
CA TRP A 35 10.75 -1.77 13.42
C TRP A 35 10.03 -2.88 14.19
N HIS A 36 10.76 -3.94 14.54
CA HIS A 36 10.22 -5.06 15.32
C HIS A 36 10.21 -4.76 16.82
N HIS A 37 11.10 -3.89 17.29
CA HIS A 37 11.24 -3.50 18.68
C HIS A 37 11.35 -1.96 18.80
N PRO A 38 10.24 -1.22 18.76
CA PRO A 38 10.24 0.26 18.79
C PRO A 38 11.03 0.85 19.96
N SER A 39 11.04 0.18 21.11
CA SER A 39 11.83 0.56 22.28
C SER A 39 13.35 0.60 22.04
N ALA A 40 13.86 -0.11 21.02
CA ALA A 40 15.26 -0.07 20.62
C ALA A 40 15.65 1.23 19.87
N ALA A 41 14.68 2.00 19.38
CA ALA A 41 14.90 3.21 18.59
C ALA A 41 15.84 4.20 19.30
N SER A 42 15.64 4.43 20.60
CA SER A 42 16.49 5.35 21.38
C SER A 42 17.94 4.89 21.43
N MET A 43 18.18 3.59 21.60
CA MET A 43 19.55 3.04 21.62
C MET A 43 20.22 3.17 20.24
N ILE A 44 19.49 2.84 19.17
CA ILE A 44 20.01 2.89 17.80
C ILE A 44 20.37 4.33 17.43
N MET A 45 19.46 5.29 17.67
CA MET A 45 19.74 6.71 17.41
C MET A 45 20.92 7.22 18.25
N ARG A 46 21.08 6.80 19.51
CA ARG A 46 22.25 7.17 20.32
C ARG A 46 23.56 6.65 19.71
N ASN A 47 23.56 5.41 19.23
CA ASN A 47 24.72 4.80 18.59
C ASN A 47 25.02 5.44 17.21
N ALA A 48 24.00 5.98 16.55
CA ALA A 48 24.14 6.71 15.29
C ALA A 48 24.86 8.06 15.45
N VAL A 49 24.82 8.67 16.64
CA VAL A 49 25.51 9.93 16.87
C VAL A 49 27.00 9.68 17.02
N THR A 50 27.77 10.13 16.04
CA THR A 50 29.23 10.01 16.03
C THR A 50 29.89 10.73 17.22
N ALA A 51 31.18 10.43 17.47
CA ALA A 51 31.95 11.13 18.50
C ALA A 51 32.02 12.66 18.28
N SER A 52 31.85 13.15 17.04
CA SER A 52 31.80 14.58 16.73
C SER A 52 30.44 15.23 16.99
N GLY A 53 29.46 14.49 17.52
CA GLY A 53 28.11 14.99 17.77
C GLY A 53 27.23 15.09 16.52
N VAL A 54 27.72 14.62 15.36
CA VAL A 54 26.98 14.65 14.10
C VAL A 54 26.24 13.33 13.92
N VAL A 55 24.96 13.41 13.58
CA VAL A 55 24.15 12.28 13.12
C VAL A 55 23.70 12.52 11.69
N GLU A 56 23.72 11.46 10.88
CA GLU A 56 23.24 11.50 9.50
C GLU A 56 21.72 11.32 9.46
N TRP A 57 21.06 12.05 8.58
CA TRP A 57 19.62 12.00 8.37
C TRP A 57 19.32 11.85 6.88
N GLY A 58 18.38 10.96 6.56
CA GLY A 58 17.94 10.66 5.20
C GLY A 58 17.73 9.16 5.04
N GLY A 59 18.27 8.60 3.97
CA GLY A 59 18.16 7.18 3.66
C GLY A 59 17.12 6.91 2.59
N ASP A 60 15.85 7.25 2.84
CA ASP A 60 14.74 6.95 1.94
C ASP A 60 13.65 8.06 1.97
N PRO A 61 13.10 8.48 0.81
CA PRO A 61 12.06 9.52 0.72
C PRO A 61 10.78 9.20 1.48
N ALA A 62 10.46 7.93 1.74
CA ALA A 62 9.26 7.55 2.48
C ALA A 62 9.21 8.10 3.91
N VAL A 63 10.32 8.60 4.46
CA VAL A 63 10.33 9.39 5.72
C VAL A 63 9.37 10.58 5.65
N LEU A 64 9.20 11.16 4.46
CA LEU A 64 8.30 12.30 4.22
C LEU A 64 6.84 11.89 4.19
N GLU A 65 6.54 10.59 4.08
CA GLU A 65 5.18 10.04 4.00
C GLU A 65 4.91 9.11 5.20
N ALA A 66 5.57 9.36 6.34
CA ALA A 66 5.47 8.51 7.53
C ALA A 66 4.02 8.22 7.96
N SER A 67 3.10 9.16 7.75
CA SER A 67 1.67 8.99 8.05
C SER A 67 0.99 7.89 7.25
N GLU A 68 1.56 7.50 6.09
CA GLU A 68 0.98 6.50 5.22
C GLU A 68 1.34 5.06 5.62
N TRP A 69 2.44 4.86 6.35
CA TRP A 69 2.98 3.51 6.59
C TRP A 69 3.43 3.24 8.03
N LEU A 70 3.57 4.26 8.87
CA LEU A 70 3.98 4.08 10.26
C LEU A 70 2.76 4.11 11.19
N SER A 71 2.58 3.06 11.99
CA SER A 71 1.50 3.04 12.98
C SER A 71 1.71 4.11 14.06
N LEU A 72 0.60 4.57 14.65
CA LEU A 72 0.61 5.62 15.68
C LEU A 72 1.55 5.26 16.85
N ASP A 73 1.46 4.04 17.39
CA ASP A 73 2.28 3.61 18.53
C ASP A 73 3.78 3.65 18.22
N VAL A 74 4.18 3.17 17.05
CA VAL A 74 5.59 3.20 16.63
C VAL A 74 6.06 4.62 16.37
N ALA A 75 5.21 5.45 15.78
CA ALA A 75 5.50 6.86 15.53
C ALA A 75 5.79 7.61 16.85
N LEU A 76 4.92 7.44 17.86
CA LEU A 76 5.11 8.05 19.18
C LEU A 76 6.40 7.57 19.86
N GLU A 77 6.73 6.28 19.76
CA GLU A 77 8.01 5.75 20.27
C GLU A 77 9.23 6.36 19.56
N VAL A 78 9.18 6.51 18.23
CA VAL A 78 10.25 7.19 17.47
C VAL A 78 10.40 8.66 17.90
N ALA A 79 9.30 9.39 18.10
CA ALA A 79 9.33 10.76 18.59
C ALA A 79 9.95 10.86 19.99
N ASN A 80 9.56 9.97 20.91
CA ASN A 80 10.07 9.93 22.27
C ASN A 80 11.55 9.53 22.31
N ALA A 81 11.96 8.58 21.47
CA ALA A 81 13.35 8.21 21.27
C ALA A 81 14.19 9.41 20.81
N PHE A 82 13.71 10.17 19.82
CA PHE A 82 14.39 11.35 19.30
C PHE A 82 14.53 12.44 20.37
N LYS A 83 13.44 12.77 21.10
CA LYS A 83 13.48 13.70 22.24
C LYS A 83 14.49 13.28 23.31
N THR A 84 14.56 11.98 23.61
CA THR A 84 15.52 11.42 24.57
C THR A 84 16.97 11.63 24.11
N VAL A 85 17.25 11.49 22.81
CA VAL A 85 18.59 11.73 22.25
C VAL A 85 18.95 13.20 22.36
N ILE A 86 18.03 14.11 22.05
CA ILE A 86 18.23 15.57 22.21
C ILE A 86 18.55 15.89 23.67
N ALA A 87 17.72 15.42 24.61
CA ALA A 87 17.91 15.70 26.04
C ALA A 87 19.27 15.21 26.56
N ARG A 88 19.74 14.05 26.09
CA ARG A 88 21.02 13.44 26.56
C ARG A 88 22.26 14.02 25.91
N ARG A 89 22.19 14.44 24.63
CA ARG A 89 23.34 15.01 23.91
C ARG A 89 23.44 16.52 24.07
N GLY A 90 22.46 17.16 24.73
CA GLY A 90 22.46 18.58 25.02
C GLY A 90 22.72 19.42 23.76
N GLY A 91 23.38 20.55 23.93
CA GLY A 91 23.84 21.41 22.86
C GLY A 91 25.04 20.87 22.07
N ASP A 92 25.21 19.56 21.86
CA ASP A 92 26.28 19.01 21.02
C ASP A 92 25.77 18.27 19.78
N LEU A 93 24.49 17.89 19.74
CA LEU A 93 23.90 17.20 18.59
C LEU A 93 23.82 18.13 17.37
N ARG A 94 24.12 17.56 16.19
CA ARG A 94 23.95 18.19 14.88
C ARG A 94 23.38 17.18 13.90
N ILE A 95 22.44 17.61 13.06
CA ILE A 95 21.81 16.78 12.04
C ILE A 95 22.40 17.16 10.68
N LYS A 96 23.00 16.17 10.01
CA LYS A 96 23.50 16.28 8.65
C LYS A 96 22.49 15.64 7.69
N ILE A 97 21.83 16.44 6.86
CA ILE A 97 20.98 15.93 5.78
C ILE A 97 21.91 15.44 4.66
N LEU A 98 21.82 14.14 4.34
CA LEU A 98 22.69 13.49 3.37
C LEU A 98 22.45 13.99 1.94
N ARG A 99 23.50 13.91 1.11
CA ARG A 99 23.46 14.33 -0.30
C ARG A 99 22.38 13.62 -1.13
N ASN A 100 22.12 12.33 -0.86
CA ASN A 100 21.14 11.54 -1.62
C ASN A 100 19.71 12.08 -1.51
N VAL A 101 19.42 12.90 -0.50
CA VAL A 101 18.14 13.61 -0.35
C VAL A 101 17.90 14.61 -1.49
N CYS A 102 18.95 15.18 -2.10
CA CYS A 102 18.81 16.06 -3.27
C CYS A 102 18.26 15.34 -4.50
N SER A 103 18.43 14.02 -4.58
CA SER A 103 18.00 13.21 -5.73
C SER A 103 16.64 12.54 -5.54
N TRP A 104 15.96 12.81 -4.42
CA TRP A 104 14.61 12.30 -4.22
C TRP A 104 13.64 12.97 -5.19
N ASP A 105 12.85 12.16 -5.89
CA ASP A 105 11.73 12.62 -6.72
C ASP A 105 10.53 12.97 -5.80
N ALA A 106 10.78 13.85 -4.84
CA ALA A 106 9.84 14.27 -3.83
C ALA A 106 9.29 15.66 -4.18
N THR A 107 8.03 15.90 -3.84
CA THR A 107 7.39 17.23 -3.97
C THR A 107 8.06 18.31 -3.12
N LEU A 108 8.78 17.91 -2.07
CA LEU A 108 9.41 18.82 -1.11
C LEU A 108 10.88 19.05 -1.42
N SER A 109 11.30 20.31 -1.36
CA SER A 109 12.72 20.64 -1.50
C SER A 109 13.48 20.25 -0.23
N MET A 110 14.79 20.02 -0.34
CA MET A 110 15.69 19.80 0.80
C MET A 110 15.58 20.89 1.89
N HIS A 111 15.18 22.09 1.50
CA HIS A 111 15.07 23.25 2.37
C HIS A 111 13.77 23.22 3.16
N ASP A 112 12.68 22.74 2.57
CA ASP A 112 11.42 22.47 3.25
C ASP A 112 11.60 21.35 4.28
N ILE A 113 12.39 20.32 3.94
CA ILE A 113 12.77 19.25 4.87
C ILE A 113 13.54 19.82 6.06
N ALA A 114 14.57 20.65 5.82
CA ALA A 114 15.31 21.30 6.90
C ALA A 114 14.42 22.19 7.78
N ASP A 115 13.45 22.87 7.20
CA ASP A 115 12.49 23.71 7.93
C ASP A 115 11.50 22.89 8.77
N ASP A 116 11.09 21.71 8.30
CA ASP A 116 10.30 20.75 9.07
C ASP A 116 11.07 20.24 10.28
N LEU A 117 12.28 19.72 10.04
CA LEU A 117 13.18 19.26 11.11
C LEU A 117 13.44 20.37 12.13
N GLY A 118 13.56 21.62 11.65
CA GLY A 118 13.71 22.83 12.44
C GLY A 118 12.53 23.18 13.36
N ARG A 119 11.39 22.48 13.26
CA ARG A 119 10.26 22.58 14.20
C ARG A 119 10.43 21.65 15.40
N ALA A 120 11.19 20.56 15.26
CA ALA A 120 11.48 19.61 16.33
C ALA A 120 12.88 19.77 16.94
N PHE A 121 13.80 20.41 16.23
CA PHE A 121 15.19 20.56 16.64
C PHE A 121 15.74 21.95 16.27
N ALA A 122 16.83 22.37 16.91
CA ALA A 122 17.43 23.68 16.68
C ALA A 122 17.89 23.83 15.23
N ARG A 123 17.31 24.80 14.52
CA ARG A 123 17.57 25.09 13.09
C ARG A 123 19.04 25.32 12.80
N GLU A 124 19.74 25.92 13.74
CA GLU A 124 21.15 26.25 13.65
C GLU A 124 22.07 25.05 13.75
N ARG A 125 21.51 23.85 13.96
CA ARG A 125 22.26 22.60 14.06
C ARG A 125 21.86 21.60 12.99
N ILE A 126 21.06 22.03 12.03
CA ILE A 126 20.65 21.27 10.87
C ILE A 126 21.40 21.84 9.67
N PHE A 127 22.15 21.00 8.96
CA PHE A 127 22.84 21.41 7.76
C PHE A 127 22.74 20.31 6.70
N SER A 128 22.62 20.73 5.45
CA SER A 128 22.66 19.86 4.28
C SER A 128 24.07 19.66 3.78
N GLU A 129 24.33 18.48 3.21
CA GLU A 129 25.52 18.25 2.43
C GLU A 129 25.41 18.92 1.04
N TRP A 130 26.56 19.25 0.44
CA TRP A 130 26.60 19.81 -0.91
C TRP A 130 26.03 18.82 -1.93
N PRO A 131 25.14 19.25 -2.86
CA PRO A 131 24.47 18.35 -3.82
C PRO A 131 25.45 17.59 -4.72
N ALA A 132 26.54 18.23 -5.14
CA ALA A 132 27.61 17.59 -5.91
C ALA A 132 28.91 17.38 -5.10
N ASP A 133 29.61 16.25 -5.34
CA ASP A 133 30.94 16.00 -4.78
C ASP A 133 32.04 16.78 -5.48
N ARG A 134 32.13 18.08 -5.17
CA ARG A 134 33.20 18.94 -5.69
C ARG A 134 34.25 19.14 -4.61
N ARG A 135 35.41 18.48 -4.78
CA ARG A 135 36.63 18.87 -4.04
C ARG A 135 36.94 20.32 -4.35
N SER A 136 37.27 21.11 -3.33
CA SER A 136 37.72 22.49 -3.56
C SER A 136 38.96 22.46 -4.45
N ARG A 137 38.86 23.04 -5.65
CA ARG A 137 39.99 23.20 -6.57
C ARG A 137 40.77 24.50 -6.31
N ARG A 138 40.30 25.34 -5.39
CA ARG A 138 40.91 26.64 -5.07
C ARG A 138 41.71 26.54 -3.76
N PRO A 139 42.88 27.19 -3.67
CA PRO A 139 43.68 27.20 -2.45
C PRO A 139 42.90 27.83 -1.29
N ALA A 140 43.00 27.22 -0.11
CA ALA A 140 42.42 27.75 1.11
C ALA A 140 43.00 29.13 1.43
N ALA A 141 42.20 30.00 2.06
CA ALA A 141 42.69 31.28 2.54
C ALA A 141 43.80 31.06 3.58
N SER A 142 44.92 31.76 3.43
CA SER A 142 46.00 31.67 4.41
C SER A 142 45.59 32.37 5.70
N THR A 143 45.11 31.60 6.67
CA THR A 143 44.72 32.05 8.01
C THR A 143 45.92 32.40 8.91
N LYS A 144 47.15 32.16 8.44
CA LYS A 144 48.41 32.58 9.13
C LYS A 144 48.50 34.09 9.37
N GLN A 145 47.73 34.91 8.64
CA GLN A 145 47.74 36.38 8.77
C GLN A 145 46.44 36.94 9.40
N GLY A 146 45.58 36.09 9.97
CA GLY A 146 44.28 36.46 10.51
C GLY A 146 43.11 36.09 9.58
N VAL A 147 41.89 36.38 10.02
CA VAL A 147 40.65 36.10 9.27
C VAL A 147 40.53 37.11 8.11
N CYS A 148 40.51 36.65 6.88
CA CYS A 148 40.30 37.53 5.73
C CYS A 148 38.81 37.63 5.42
N ILE A 149 38.25 38.84 5.38
CA ILE A 149 36.85 39.11 5.05
C ILE A 149 36.78 39.83 3.71
N THR A 150 35.88 39.40 2.83
CA THR A 150 35.57 40.09 1.56
C THR A 150 34.07 40.33 1.43
N SER A 151 33.70 41.39 0.74
CA SER A 151 32.31 41.69 0.37
C SER A 151 32.25 42.45 -0.95
N SER A 152 31.07 42.53 -1.56
CA SER A 152 30.84 43.47 -2.66
C SER A 152 30.87 44.91 -2.15
N ALA A 153 31.05 45.88 -3.07
CA ALA A 153 31.03 47.30 -2.72
C ALA A 153 29.69 47.72 -2.09
N ILE A 154 28.59 47.11 -2.55
CA ILE A 154 27.23 47.36 -2.05
C ILE A 154 27.09 46.91 -0.59
N LEU A 155 27.76 45.81 -0.21
CA LEU A 155 27.67 45.23 1.12
C LEU A 155 28.80 45.68 2.06
N ALA A 156 29.67 46.60 1.64
CA ALA A 156 30.82 47.01 2.43
C ALA A 156 30.44 47.65 3.77
N GLU A 157 29.41 48.50 3.78
CA GLU A 157 28.90 49.14 5.00
C GLU A 157 28.31 48.10 5.97
N THR A 158 27.41 47.24 5.48
CA THR A 158 26.80 46.16 6.28
C THR A 158 27.82 45.16 6.81
N THR A 159 28.86 44.85 6.02
CA THR A 159 29.97 43.96 6.42
C THR A 159 30.87 44.63 7.45
N GLY A 160 30.86 45.96 7.56
CA GLY A 160 31.62 46.73 8.54
C GLY A 160 31.37 46.28 9.97
N SER A 161 30.14 45.90 10.32
CA SER A 161 29.78 45.41 11.65
C SER A 161 30.40 44.05 11.98
N LEU A 162 30.54 43.16 10.99
CA LEU A 162 31.26 41.89 11.14
C LEU A 162 32.77 42.11 11.36
N ILE A 163 33.36 43.07 10.65
CA ILE A 163 34.79 43.39 10.77
C ILE A 163 35.09 43.97 12.14
N LYS A 164 34.24 44.88 12.64
CA LYS A 164 34.40 45.52 13.96
C LYS A 164 34.41 44.51 15.11
N SER A 165 33.61 43.45 15.02
CA SER A 165 33.53 42.42 16.06
C SER A 165 34.60 41.32 15.95
N LEU A 166 35.43 41.35 14.91
CA LEU A 166 36.54 40.41 14.69
C LEU A 166 37.89 41.15 14.74
N PRO A 167 38.54 41.26 15.91
CA PRO A 167 39.74 42.09 16.09
C PRO A 167 40.93 41.73 15.20
N THR A 168 41.00 40.48 14.74
CA THR A 168 42.06 39.96 13.86
C THR A 168 41.63 39.92 12.39
N ALA A 169 40.46 40.46 12.04
CA ALA A 169 39.97 40.44 10.67
C ALA A 169 40.62 41.53 9.80
N ARG A 170 40.91 41.19 8.56
CA ARG A 170 41.33 42.15 7.53
C ARG A 170 40.34 42.12 6.38
N TRP A 171 39.88 43.29 5.96
CA TRP A 171 39.08 43.42 4.76
C TRP A 171 39.98 43.42 3.51
N SER A 172 39.56 42.68 2.48
CA SER A 172 40.27 42.55 1.20
C SER A 172 39.27 42.72 0.05
N VAL A 173 39.75 43.25 -1.07
CA VAL A 173 39.01 43.25 -2.35
C VAL A 173 39.04 41.82 -2.96
N SER A 174 38.01 41.48 -3.74
CA SER A 174 37.55 40.13 -4.16
C SER A 174 38.54 39.19 -4.88
N THR A 175 39.80 39.58 -5.08
CA THR A 175 40.77 38.82 -5.90
C THR A 175 41.58 37.77 -5.15
N ARG A 176 41.53 37.75 -3.80
CA ARG A 176 42.23 36.75 -2.96
C ARG A 176 41.25 35.78 -2.31
N PRO A 177 41.67 34.53 -1.99
CA PRO A 177 40.86 33.63 -1.18
C PRO A 177 40.59 34.26 0.19
N ALA A 178 39.31 34.40 0.54
CA ALA A 178 38.86 34.93 1.81
C ALA A 178 38.52 33.80 2.78
N THR A 179 38.60 34.07 4.08
CA THR A 179 38.11 33.14 5.10
C THR A 179 36.59 33.24 5.19
N ILE A 180 36.06 34.47 5.23
CA ILE A 180 34.62 34.77 5.22
C ILE A 180 34.32 35.68 4.04
N ALA A 181 33.27 35.37 3.29
CA ALA A 181 32.73 36.26 2.27
C ALA A 181 31.26 36.60 2.57
N VAL A 182 30.90 37.86 2.39
CA VAL A 182 29.52 38.36 2.50
C VAL A 182 29.09 38.89 1.14
N ALA A 183 28.13 38.23 0.49
CA ALA A 183 27.75 38.51 -0.89
C ALA A 183 26.26 38.30 -1.13
N THR A 184 25.69 38.99 -2.13
CA THR A 184 24.38 38.67 -2.69
C THR A 184 24.50 37.56 -3.76
N LEU A 185 23.38 36.97 -4.19
CA LEU A 185 23.41 36.04 -5.34
C LEU A 185 23.89 36.76 -6.62
N ALA A 186 23.52 38.02 -6.80
CA ALA A 186 23.94 38.82 -7.95
C ALA A 186 25.45 39.07 -7.97
N ASP A 187 26.03 39.42 -6.82
CA ASP A 187 27.49 39.61 -6.67
C ASP A 187 28.25 38.34 -7.06
N PHE A 188 27.72 37.20 -6.61
CA PHE A 188 28.27 35.89 -6.89
C PHE A 188 28.29 35.57 -8.40
N LEU A 189 27.19 35.84 -9.11
CA LEU A 189 27.08 35.57 -10.55
C LEU A 189 27.97 36.49 -11.41
N GLN A 190 28.35 37.66 -10.90
CA GLN A 190 29.16 38.64 -11.62
C GLN A 190 30.67 38.50 -11.39
N GLN A 191 31.12 38.16 -10.17
CA GLN A 191 32.55 38.02 -9.86
C GLN A 191 32.84 36.81 -8.95
N PRO A 192 33.44 35.73 -9.49
CA PRO A 192 33.71 34.53 -8.71
C PRO A 192 34.96 34.68 -7.82
N PHE A 193 34.79 34.96 -6.54
CA PHE A 193 35.85 34.92 -5.53
C PHE A 193 35.96 33.53 -4.87
N SER A 194 36.94 33.29 -3.98
CA SER A 194 37.02 32.05 -3.21
C SER A 194 36.83 32.31 -1.72
N SER A 195 36.08 31.45 -1.03
CA SER A 195 35.86 31.57 0.41
C SER A 195 35.82 30.21 1.10
N GLU A 196 36.00 30.18 2.42
CA GLU A 196 35.75 28.98 3.24
C GLU A 196 34.33 29.01 3.84
N LEU A 197 33.93 30.15 4.38
CA LEU A 197 32.55 30.46 4.78
C LEU A 197 31.96 31.54 3.87
N LEU A 198 30.79 31.26 3.31
CA LEU A 198 29.99 32.22 2.55
C LEU A 198 28.73 32.59 3.32
N ILE A 199 28.48 33.88 3.52
CA ILE A 199 27.22 34.42 4.02
C ILE A 199 26.52 35.08 2.83
N VAL A 200 25.42 34.47 2.40
CA VAL A 200 24.59 34.96 1.31
C VAL A 200 23.51 35.89 1.88
N LEU A 201 23.62 37.18 1.58
CA LEU A 201 22.64 38.21 1.93
C LEU A 201 21.70 38.44 0.76
N ASP A 202 20.50 37.85 0.80
CA ASP A 202 19.53 38.01 -0.29
C ASP A 202 18.10 38.11 0.23
N ARG A 203 17.16 38.59 -0.60
CA ARG A 203 15.75 38.76 -0.17
C ARG A 203 15.02 37.43 -0.08
N SER A 204 15.39 36.46 -0.92
CA SER A 204 14.68 35.20 -1.06
C SER A 204 15.62 34.01 -1.01
N ARG A 205 15.41 33.13 -0.01
CA ARG A 205 16.09 31.83 0.06
C ARG A 205 15.79 31.00 -1.19
N ALA A 206 14.52 30.98 -1.62
CA ALA A 206 14.06 30.23 -2.79
C ALA A 206 14.78 30.63 -4.08
N ALA A 207 15.21 31.89 -4.20
CA ALA A 207 15.99 32.34 -5.34
C ALA A 207 17.45 31.84 -5.30
N VAL A 208 18.03 31.65 -4.11
CA VAL A 208 19.42 31.19 -3.94
C VAL A 208 19.56 29.67 -4.13
N ILE A 209 18.55 28.90 -3.71
CA ILE A 209 18.57 27.43 -3.68
C ILE A 209 18.99 26.79 -5.02
N PRO A 210 18.40 27.17 -6.18
CA PRO A 210 18.76 26.57 -7.47
C PRO A 210 20.24 26.77 -7.85
N HIS A 211 20.93 27.71 -7.20
CA HIS A 211 22.32 28.06 -7.50
C HIS A 211 23.33 27.50 -6.48
N ILE A 212 22.94 26.69 -5.50
CA ILE A 212 23.86 26.17 -4.46
C ILE A 212 25.07 25.43 -5.06
N ASP A 213 24.86 24.59 -6.08
CA ASP A 213 25.97 23.90 -6.76
C ASP A 213 26.86 24.86 -7.53
N THR A 214 26.27 25.87 -8.17
CA THR A 214 27.00 26.93 -8.88
C THR A 214 27.83 27.76 -7.90
N ILE A 215 27.29 28.07 -6.73
CA ILE A 215 27.97 28.75 -5.61
C ILE A 215 29.15 27.90 -5.13
N ARG A 216 28.98 26.58 -4.93
CA ARG A 216 30.06 25.69 -4.52
C ARG A 216 31.18 25.62 -5.57
N ALA A 217 30.81 25.49 -6.84
CA ALA A 217 31.74 25.30 -7.95
C ALA A 217 32.70 26.49 -8.13
N SER A 218 32.18 27.67 -7.90
CA SER A 218 32.81 28.95 -8.15
C SER A 218 33.53 29.50 -6.92
N THR A 219 33.02 29.28 -5.71
CA THR A 219 33.61 29.82 -4.48
C THR A 219 34.54 28.85 -3.78
N GLY A 220 34.29 27.54 -3.92
CA GLY A 220 34.94 26.53 -3.09
C GLY A 220 34.51 26.55 -1.62
N ALA A 221 33.47 27.33 -1.25
CA ALA A 221 32.97 27.52 0.11
C ALA A 221 32.66 26.19 0.79
N GLN A 222 33.30 25.91 1.91
CA GLN A 222 33.06 24.69 2.69
C GLN A 222 31.73 24.75 3.44
N CYS A 223 31.25 25.96 3.73
CA CYS A 223 29.98 26.24 4.36
C CYS A 223 29.34 27.48 3.72
N ALA A 224 28.03 27.44 3.51
CA ALA A 224 27.22 28.57 3.09
C ALA A 224 26.05 28.78 4.05
N ILE A 225 25.88 30.02 4.49
CA ILE A 225 24.78 30.48 5.36
C ILE A 225 23.94 31.46 4.55
N PHE A 226 22.62 31.36 4.66
CA PHE A 226 21.70 32.34 4.13
C PHE A 226 21.18 33.24 5.27
N LEU A 227 21.21 34.55 5.02
CA LEU A 227 20.60 35.55 5.87
C LEU A 227 19.82 36.53 4.98
N ARG A 228 18.60 36.88 5.41
CA ARG A 228 17.74 37.74 4.61
C ARG A 228 18.23 39.18 4.62
N SER A 229 18.44 39.78 3.45
CA SER A 229 18.96 41.14 3.34
C SER A 229 17.96 42.23 3.70
N ASP A 230 16.66 41.94 3.63
CA ASP A 230 15.57 42.86 3.97
C ASP A 230 15.20 42.85 5.45
N GLN A 231 15.93 42.11 6.28
CA GLN A 231 15.64 42.04 7.71
C GLN A 231 16.17 43.28 8.45
N PRO A 232 15.41 43.80 9.43
CA PRO A 232 15.95 44.79 10.36
C PRO A 232 17.08 44.13 11.18
N ASN A 233 18.11 44.91 11.54
CA ASN A 233 19.23 44.48 12.39
C ASN A 233 20.18 43.43 11.80
N VAL A 234 20.28 43.29 10.47
CA VAL A 234 21.30 42.44 9.83
C VAL A 234 22.71 42.78 10.32
N GLU A 235 23.01 44.07 10.50
CA GLU A 235 24.29 44.54 11.04
C GLU A 235 24.57 44.02 12.45
N ARG A 236 23.56 44.07 13.33
CA ARG A 236 23.66 43.57 14.71
C ARG A 236 23.81 42.05 14.74
N TRP A 237 23.15 41.36 13.82
CA TRP A 237 23.31 39.92 13.65
C TRP A 237 24.76 39.60 13.24
N LEU A 238 25.30 40.30 12.24
CA LEU A 238 26.68 40.13 11.76
C LEU A 238 27.70 40.47 12.85
N GLU A 239 27.47 41.52 13.63
CA GLU A 239 28.29 41.90 14.77
C GLU A 239 28.34 40.78 15.81
N THR A 240 27.18 40.26 16.23
CA THR A 240 27.05 39.19 17.23
C THR A 240 27.67 37.88 16.74
N PHE A 241 27.41 37.53 15.48
CA PHE A 241 28.00 36.36 14.84
C PHE A 241 29.53 36.48 14.81
N GLY A 242 30.07 37.64 14.41
CA GLY A 242 31.51 37.89 14.42
C GLY A 242 32.11 37.84 15.82
N ALA A 243 31.43 38.36 16.84
CA ALA A 243 31.86 38.27 18.23
C ALA A 243 31.91 36.81 18.72
N GLY A 244 30.93 35.98 18.34
CA GLY A 244 30.94 34.54 18.62
C GLY A 244 32.11 33.82 17.95
N ILE A 245 32.40 34.14 16.69
CA ILE A 245 33.60 33.63 16.01
C ILE A 245 34.87 34.11 16.71
N ALA A 246 34.97 35.38 17.13
CA ALA A 246 36.11 35.91 17.88
C ALA A 246 36.32 35.18 19.22
N ALA A 247 35.22 34.78 19.87
CA ALA A 247 35.22 33.94 21.07
C ALA A 247 35.54 32.45 20.78
N GLN A 248 35.92 32.12 19.54
CA GLN A 248 36.24 30.77 19.07
C GLN A 248 35.09 29.77 19.19
N LEU A 249 33.84 30.27 19.20
CA LEU A 249 32.67 29.41 19.13
C LEU A 249 32.64 28.71 17.76
N PRO A 250 32.24 27.42 17.71
CA PRO A 250 31.83 26.78 16.47
C PRO A 250 30.79 27.60 15.72
N VAL A 251 30.81 27.54 14.38
CA VAL A 251 29.97 28.35 13.51
C VAL A 251 28.48 28.22 13.82
N ASP A 252 28.01 27.03 14.19
CA ASP A 252 26.62 26.78 14.58
C ASP A 252 26.25 27.43 15.93
N GLN A 253 27.18 27.49 16.88
CA GLN A 253 26.97 28.16 18.16
C GLN A 253 26.98 29.69 18.01
N ALA A 254 27.93 30.23 17.24
CA ALA A 254 27.96 31.66 16.91
C ALA A 254 26.68 32.09 16.18
N MET A 255 26.18 31.24 15.26
CA MET A 255 24.91 31.46 14.56
C MET A 255 23.71 31.42 15.52
N ALA A 256 23.69 30.47 16.46
CA ALA A 256 22.62 30.36 17.46
C ALA A 256 22.56 31.56 18.41
N GLU A 257 23.70 32.08 18.86
CA GLU A 257 23.74 33.29 19.69
C GLU A 257 23.24 34.52 18.92
N ALA A 258 23.68 34.69 17.67
CA ALA A 258 23.22 35.78 16.81
C ALA A 258 21.71 35.70 16.51
N ASN A 259 21.21 34.49 16.21
CA ASN A 259 19.79 34.26 15.97
C ASN A 259 18.94 34.55 17.22
N LYS A 260 19.40 34.14 18.40
CA LYS A 260 18.72 34.38 19.67
C LYS A 260 18.61 35.87 19.99
N LEU A 261 19.65 36.65 19.72
CA LEU A 261 19.66 38.08 20.05
C LEU A 261 18.74 38.91 19.13
N VAL A 262 18.61 38.52 17.87
CA VAL A 262 17.87 39.27 16.86
C VAL A 262 16.45 38.70 16.64
N GLU A 263 16.08 37.62 17.35
CA GLU A 263 14.82 36.87 17.18
C GLU A 263 14.53 36.45 15.73
N ARG A 264 15.60 36.15 14.97
CA ARG A 264 15.53 35.82 13.54
C ARG A 264 16.52 34.72 13.20
N HIS A 265 16.23 33.96 12.14
CA HIS A 265 16.94 32.73 11.83
C HIS A 265 17.77 32.86 10.56
N ALA A 266 19.07 33.08 10.70
CA ALA A 266 20.03 32.62 9.70
C ALA A 266 20.03 31.09 9.67
N ILE A 267 20.31 30.53 8.50
CA ILE A 267 20.19 29.09 8.24
C ILE A 267 21.32 28.61 7.35
N PHE A 268 21.72 27.35 7.52
CA PHE A 268 22.67 26.73 6.60
C PHE A 268 22.01 26.43 5.25
N LEU A 269 22.69 26.79 4.16
CA LEU A 269 22.34 26.36 2.81
C LEU A 269 22.99 25.02 2.47
N ALA A 270 24.25 24.85 2.87
CA ALA A 270 25.01 23.61 2.78
C ALA A 270 26.31 23.74 3.59
N SER A 271 26.83 22.62 4.11
CA SER A 271 28.13 22.59 4.76
C SER A 271 28.80 21.23 4.67
N THR A 272 30.14 21.21 4.69
CA THR A 272 30.89 19.98 4.91
C THR A 272 30.91 19.65 6.40
N GLN A 273 30.85 18.35 6.73
CA GLN A 273 30.92 17.90 8.13
C GLN A 273 32.21 18.36 8.82
N ALA A 274 33.35 18.32 8.12
CA ALA A 274 34.63 18.76 8.66
C ALA A 274 34.60 20.24 9.07
N PHE A 275 34.02 21.11 8.23
CA PHE A 275 33.87 22.52 8.57
C PHE A 275 32.92 22.73 9.74
N MET A 276 31.78 22.04 9.79
CA MET A 276 30.84 22.16 10.92
C MET A 276 31.49 21.81 12.26
N VAL A 277 32.27 20.73 12.31
CA VAL A 277 32.91 20.25 13.55
C VAL A 277 34.16 21.05 13.92
N HIS A 278 34.87 21.64 12.94
CA HIS A 278 36.18 22.27 13.16
C HIS A 278 36.27 23.74 12.71
N SER A 279 35.14 24.41 12.52
CA SER A 279 35.07 25.81 12.08
C SER A 279 35.95 26.74 12.92
N ASN A 280 36.00 26.59 14.23
CA ASN A 280 36.88 27.36 15.11
C ASN A 280 38.38 27.22 14.77
N ARG A 281 38.83 26.00 14.41
CA ARG A 281 40.21 25.75 13.98
C ARG A 281 40.49 26.29 12.58
N THR A 282 39.46 26.36 11.74
CA THR A 282 39.54 27.00 10.42
C THR A 282 39.83 28.49 10.59
N PHE A 283 39.11 29.18 11.49
CA PHE A 283 39.33 30.61 11.75
C PHE A 283 40.61 30.90 12.54
N PHE A 284 41.00 29.99 13.46
CA PHE A 284 42.16 30.17 14.34
C PHE A 284 43.03 28.90 14.38
N PRO A 285 43.92 28.67 13.39
CA PRO A 285 44.82 27.53 13.39
C PRO A 285 45.83 27.64 14.53
N SER A 286 45.89 26.64 15.41
CA SER A 286 46.93 26.60 16.45
C SER A 286 48.33 26.46 15.82
N ALA A 287 49.31 27.22 16.31
CA ALA A 287 50.68 27.27 15.76
C ALA A 287 51.48 25.95 15.84
N THR A 288 50.94 24.91 16.47
CA THR A 288 51.69 23.75 16.98
C THR A 288 51.89 22.58 16.03
N ARG A 289 51.64 22.70 14.71
CA ARG A 289 51.88 21.60 13.75
C ARG A 289 52.99 21.81 12.73
N SER A 290 53.61 23.00 12.67
CA SER A 290 54.66 23.29 11.69
C SER A 290 56.00 22.62 11.97
N THR A 291 56.28 22.17 13.20
CA THR A 291 57.56 21.52 13.55
C THR A 291 57.58 20.02 13.27
N ALA A 292 56.45 19.32 13.40
CA ALA A 292 56.40 17.86 13.18
C ALA A 292 56.52 17.45 11.69
N GLN A 293 56.10 18.30 10.74
CA GLN A 293 56.28 18.02 9.31
C GLN A 293 57.66 18.43 8.78
N ALA A 294 58.35 19.38 9.43
CA ALA A 294 59.70 19.77 9.06
C ALA A 294 60.75 18.72 9.47
N GLU A 295 60.53 17.99 10.57
CA GLU A 295 61.41 16.87 10.98
C GLU A 295 61.18 15.58 10.17
N GLN A 296 60.02 15.40 9.53
CA GLN A 296 59.74 14.22 8.69
C GLN A 296 60.25 14.33 7.24
N GLN A 297 60.61 15.51 6.76
CA GLN A 297 61.14 15.69 5.40
C GLN A 297 62.68 15.55 5.31
N ASN A 298 63.38 15.41 6.43
CA ASN A 298 64.85 15.24 6.47
C ASN A 298 65.33 13.79 6.71
N SER A 299 64.46 12.79 6.71
CA SER A 299 64.89 11.37 6.77
C SER A 299 64.78 10.69 5.39
N THR A 300 65.90 10.63 4.68
CA THR A 300 66.10 9.75 3.52
C THR A 300 66.33 8.32 4.00
N SER A 301 65.29 7.49 3.98
CA SER A 301 65.40 6.01 3.89
C SER A 301 64.06 5.38 3.47
N PRO A 302 64.01 4.52 2.44
CA PRO A 302 62.79 3.88 2.01
C PRO A 302 62.63 2.51 2.68
N ILE A 303 61.94 2.43 3.82
CA ILE A 303 61.56 1.12 4.40
C ILE A 303 60.11 1.15 4.90
N ASN A 304 59.28 0.38 4.18
CA ASN A 304 57.99 -0.24 4.52
C ASN A 304 57.37 0.07 5.90
N SER A 305 56.41 1.00 5.94
CA SER A 305 55.55 1.28 7.11
C SER A 305 54.13 0.66 7.01
N ALA A 306 53.96 -0.43 6.25
CA ALA A 306 52.71 -1.19 6.17
C ALA A 306 52.52 -2.26 7.28
N LYS A 307 53.36 -2.32 8.33
CA LYS A 307 53.31 -3.40 9.33
C LYS A 307 53.41 -3.03 10.81
N ILE A 308 53.36 -1.75 11.21
CA ILE A 308 53.45 -1.38 12.64
C ILE A 308 52.38 -0.36 13.02
N SER A 309 51.13 -0.81 13.12
CA SER A 309 50.11 -0.22 14.02
C SER A 309 49.05 -1.25 14.43
N LYS A 310 49.49 -2.47 14.75
CA LYS A 310 48.76 -3.37 15.66
C LYS A 310 49.54 -3.47 16.96
N GLN A 311 49.49 -2.42 17.77
CA GLN A 311 49.83 -2.52 19.19
C GLN A 311 48.61 -2.11 20.01
N ALA A 312 48.20 -3.07 20.84
CA ALA A 312 47.02 -3.07 21.66
C ALA A 312 47.00 -1.87 22.61
N ARG A 313 45.88 -1.15 22.64
CA ARG A 313 45.54 -0.30 23.78
C ARG A 313 45.11 -1.17 24.97
N PRO A 314 45.41 -0.78 26.21
CA PRO A 314 45.01 -1.53 27.39
C PRO A 314 43.48 -1.52 27.51
N ARG A 315 42.89 -2.71 27.66
CA ARG A 315 41.52 -2.91 28.12
C ARG A 315 41.37 -2.22 29.47
N THR A 316 40.67 -1.10 29.52
CA THR A 316 40.03 -0.64 30.75
C THR A 316 39.01 -1.69 31.17
N GLN A 317 39.15 -2.18 32.41
CA GLN A 317 38.29 -3.20 33.00
C GLN A 317 36.82 -2.75 32.92
N ARG A 318 35.99 -3.59 32.28
CA ARG A 318 34.54 -3.52 32.40
C ARG A 318 34.16 -3.77 33.86
N PRO A 319 33.20 -3.03 34.44
CA PRO A 319 32.56 -3.46 35.68
C PRO A 319 31.85 -4.82 35.44
N PRO A 320 31.87 -5.73 36.42
CA PRO A 320 31.29 -7.05 36.24
C PRO A 320 29.76 -7.00 36.29
N ASN A 321 29.15 -7.78 35.39
CA ASN A 321 27.78 -8.28 35.42
C ASN A 321 26.64 -7.27 35.23
N LEU A 322 26.38 -6.95 33.96
CA LEU A 322 25.04 -7.07 33.38
C LEU A 322 25.24 -7.77 32.04
N GLU A 323 24.97 -9.08 31.99
CA GLU A 323 24.82 -9.81 30.73
C GLU A 323 23.58 -9.25 30.03
N ILE A 324 23.80 -8.19 29.24
CA ILE A 324 22.88 -7.82 28.18
C ILE A 324 23.20 -8.83 27.07
N GLU A 325 22.30 -9.80 26.87
CA GLU A 325 22.27 -10.58 25.64
C GLU A 325 22.50 -9.62 24.47
N ALA A 326 23.60 -9.80 23.77
CA ALA A 326 23.87 -9.05 22.57
C ALA A 326 22.76 -9.42 21.58
N VAL A 327 21.72 -8.59 21.51
CA VAL A 327 20.68 -8.65 20.48
C VAL A 327 21.44 -8.72 19.15
N ARG A 328 21.41 -9.89 18.51
CA ARG A 328 22.03 -10.13 17.21
C ARG A 328 21.49 -9.06 16.26
N MET A 329 22.36 -8.11 15.89
CA MET A 329 22.06 -7.06 14.92
C MET A 329 22.02 -7.69 13.53
N GLU A 330 20.86 -8.19 13.10
CA GLU A 330 20.70 -8.78 11.76
C GLU A 330 19.25 -8.78 11.25
N SER A 331 18.35 -7.97 11.81
CA SER A 331 17.04 -7.79 11.17
C SER A 331 17.24 -6.99 9.87
N SER A 332 17.12 -7.70 8.74
CA SER A 332 16.99 -7.10 7.40
C SER A 332 15.87 -6.05 7.42
N PRO A 333 15.88 -5.07 6.50
CA PRO A 333 14.70 -4.22 6.31
C PRO A 333 13.47 -5.10 6.25
N PRO A 334 12.32 -4.69 6.81
CA PRO A 334 11.07 -5.32 6.41
C PRO A 334 11.10 -5.33 4.88
N SER A 335 10.95 -6.50 4.28
CA SER A 335 10.96 -6.64 2.84
C SER A 335 9.64 -7.23 2.46
N VAL A 336 8.85 -6.48 1.69
CA VAL A 336 7.72 -7.06 1.01
C VAL A 336 8.21 -7.62 -0.30
N ARG A 337 7.67 -8.76 -0.73
CA ARG A 337 7.92 -9.22 -2.08
C ARG A 337 7.02 -8.49 -3.05
N VAL A 338 7.49 -8.23 -4.25
CA VAL A 338 6.70 -7.69 -5.37
C VAL A 338 7.02 -8.47 -6.62
N ILE A 339 6.06 -8.53 -7.55
CA ILE A 339 6.34 -8.96 -8.91
C ILE A 339 7.12 -7.87 -9.64
N ASP A 340 8.25 -8.25 -10.23
CA ASP A 340 9.17 -7.39 -10.95
C ASP A 340 9.28 -7.91 -12.38
N ALA A 341 9.25 -6.98 -13.33
CA ALA A 341 9.50 -7.25 -14.74
C ALA A 341 10.71 -6.48 -15.22
N ARG A 342 11.65 -7.19 -15.86
CA ARG A 342 12.80 -6.61 -16.54
C ARG A 342 12.81 -7.08 -17.98
N VAL A 343 12.93 -6.15 -18.92
CA VAL A 343 13.04 -6.46 -20.34
C VAL A 343 14.47 -6.25 -20.78
N GLU A 344 15.01 -7.21 -21.53
CA GLU A 344 16.35 -7.14 -22.10
C GLU A 344 16.33 -7.28 -23.62
N HIS A 345 17.21 -6.53 -24.28
CA HIS A 345 17.48 -6.67 -25.71
C HIS A 345 18.99 -6.81 -25.91
N SER A 346 19.41 -7.90 -26.55
CA SER A 346 20.84 -8.24 -26.71
C SER A 346 21.61 -8.30 -25.38
N GLY A 347 20.95 -8.74 -24.30
CA GLY A 347 21.53 -8.89 -22.96
C GLY A 347 21.66 -7.59 -22.15
N LEU A 348 21.13 -6.47 -22.65
CA LEU A 348 21.10 -5.20 -21.93
C LEU A 348 19.67 -4.86 -21.49
N PRO A 349 19.47 -4.38 -20.25
CA PRO A 349 18.16 -3.93 -19.80
C PRO A 349 17.70 -2.71 -20.58
N ILE A 350 16.43 -2.69 -20.97
CA ILE A 350 15.80 -1.59 -21.69
C ILE A 350 14.56 -1.10 -20.96
N THR A 351 14.23 0.17 -21.14
CA THR A 351 12.99 0.79 -20.64
C THR A 351 12.03 1.18 -21.76
N THR A 352 12.43 0.96 -23.01
CA THR A 352 11.66 1.21 -24.23
C THR A 352 11.75 -0.01 -25.13
N PHE A 353 10.65 -0.43 -25.75
CA PHE A 353 10.67 -1.53 -26.72
C PHE A 353 11.52 -1.15 -27.94
N PRO A 354 12.32 -2.07 -28.51
CA PRO A 354 13.00 -1.82 -29.77
C PRO A 354 11.98 -1.74 -30.92
N LEU A 355 12.40 -1.19 -32.06
CA LEU A 355 11.51 -1.08 -33.23
C LEU A 355 11.17 -2.45 -33.85
N ILE A 356 12.12 -3.39 -33.78
CA ILE A 356 12.02 -4.76 -34.30
C ILE A 356 12.93 -5.67 -33.47
N GLY A 357 12.71 -6.98 -33.56
CA GLY A 357 13.60 -8.00 -32.98
C GLY A 357 12.95 -8.80 -31.86
N VAL A 358 13.78 -9.54 -31.12
CA VAL A 358 13.33 -10.38 -29.99
C VAL A 358 13.87 -9.80 -28.70
N VAL A 359 12.99 -9.64 -27.71
CA VAL A 359 13.33 -9.25 -26.35
C VAL A 359 13.19 -10.43 -25.40
N ALA A 360 13.96 -10.43 -24.32
CA ALA A 360 13.79 -11.35 -23.21
C ALA A 360 13.05 -10.63 -22.08
N ILE A 361 11.90 -11.15 -21.67
CA ILE A 361 11.10 -10.62 -20.56
C ILE A 361 11.34 -11.51 -19.34
N HIS A 362 11.90 -10.94 -18.29
CA HIS A 362 12.19 -11.60 -17.03
C HIS A 362 11.14 -11.20 -16.01
N ILE A 363 10.34 -12.18 -15.56
CA ILE A 363 9.37 -12.01 -14.48
C ILE A 363 9.90 -12.73 -13.24
N ARG A 364 9.93 -12.04 -12.10
CA ARG A 364 10.36 -12.63 -10.83
C ARG A 364 9.62 -12.01 -9.66
N ILE A 365 9.59 -12.72 -8.55
CA ILE A 365 9.12 -12.21 -7.27
C ILE A 365 10.36 -11.83 -6.46
N GLN A 366 10.51 -10.57 -6.08
CA GLN A 366 11.71 -10.11 -5.38
C GLN A 366 11.38 -9.28 -4.13
N PRO A 367 12.21 -9.37 -3.07
CA PRO A 367 12.08 -8.51 -1.91
C PRO A 367 12.43 -7.08 -2.29
N VAL A 368 11.53 -6.16 -1.96
CA VAL A 368 11.75 -4.72 -1.98
C VAL A 368 11.49 -4.15 -0.59
N THR A 369 12.14 -3.04 -0.27
CA THR A 369 11.79 -2.31 0.95
C THR A 369 10.35 -1.79 0.82
N PRO A 370 9.55 -1.79 1.90
CA PRO A 370 8.19 -1.28 1.90
C PRO A 370 8.12 0.22 1.57
N LEU A 371 9.27 0.88 1.60
CA LEU A 371 9.40 2.28 1.26
C LEU A 371 9.38 2.53 -0.28
N LYS A 372 9.54 1.48 -1.11
CA LYS A 372 9.31 1.56 -2.55
C LYS A 372 7.82 1.42 -2.85
N LEU A 373 7.09 2.51 -2.63
CA LEU A 373 5.62 2.62 -2.66
C LEU A 373 4.94 2.34 -4.03
N ALA A 374 5.69 2.05 -5.09
CA ALA A 374 5.13 1.99 -6.45
C ALA A 374 4.57 0.63 -6.88
N THR A 375 5.00 -0.48 -6.27
CA THR A 375 4.64 -1.83 -6.74
C THR A 375 3.82 -2.58 -5.70
N PRO A 376 2.63 -3.10 -6.05
CA PRO A 376 1.80 -3.84 -5.10
C PRO A 376 2.49 -5.10 -4.58
N VAL A 377 2.32 -5.36 -3.29
CA VAL A 377 2.92 -6.50 -2.58
C VAL A 377 2.42 -7.80 -3.19
N PHE A 378 3.36 -8.69 -3.50
CA PHE A 378 3.09 -10.08 -3.87
C PHE A 378 2.49 -10.80 -2.64
N PRO A 379 1.35 -11.49 -2.79
CA PRO A 379 0.61 -12.06 -1.68
C PRO A 379 1.25 -13.39 -1.19
N GLU A 380 2.48 -13.33 -0.68
CA GLU A 380 3.22 -14.51 -0.21
C GLU A 380 2.57 -15.20 0.99
N GLN A 381 1.73 -14.49 1.73
CA GLN A 381 0.93 -15.03 2.84
C GLN A 381 -0.09 -16.08 2.38
N ASN A 382 -0.44 -16.09 1.10
CA ASN A 382 -1.37 -17.07 0.53
C ASN A 382 -0.71 -18.42 0.22
N LEU A 383 0.62 -18.48 0.31
CA LEU A 383 1.37 -19.68 -0.05
C LEU A 383 1.39 -20.64 1.14
N ASP A 384 0.93 -21.87 0.92
CA ASP A 384 1.12 -22.93 1.91
C ASP A 384 2.56 -23.45 1.87
N TRP A 385 3.36 -23.14 2.88
CA TRP A 385 4.78 -23.51 2.87
C TRP A 385 5.04 -24.88 3.51
N THR A 386 5.14 -25.93 2.69
CA THR A 386 5.54 -27.28 3.14
C THR A 386 7.05 -27.52 3.20
N GLY A 387 7.88 -26.53 2.83
CA GLY A 387 9.34 -26.62 2.80
C GLY A 387 10.04 -25.26 2.73
N ASP A 388 11.32 -25.23 2.37
CA ASP A 388 12.12 -24.00 2.26
C ASP A 388 11.95 -23.26 0.93
N GLN A 389 11.31 -23.90 -0.05
CA GLN A 389 11.01 -23.36 -1.37
C GLN A 389 9.60 -23.74 -1.80
N LYS A 390 8.98 -22.87 -2.59
CA LYS A 390 7.68 -23.06 -3.21
C LYS A 390 7.84 -22.97 -4.73
N VAL A 391 7.21 -23.89 -5.45
CA VAL A 391 7.14 -23.85 -6.92
C VAL A 391 5.89 -23.09 -7.31
N LEU A 392 6.03 -22.02 -8.09
CA LEU A 392 4.94 -21.25 -8.67
C LEU A 392 5.04 -21.30 -10.19
N GLN A 393 3.93 -21.04 -10.89
CA GLN A 393 3.92 -20.89 -12.35
C GLN A 393 3.72 -19.43 -12.71
N VAL A 394 4.43 -18.97 -13.74
CA VAL A 394 4.17 -17.69 -14.41
C VAL A 394 3.68 -18.00 -15.81
N HIS A 395 2.49 -17.54 -16.14
CA HIS A 395 1.85 -17.71 -17.43
C HIS A 395 1.90 -16.39 -18.20
N LEU A 396 2.49 -16.40 -19.39
CA LEU A 396 2.41 -15.31 -20.36
C LEU A 396 1.21 -15.57 -21.29
N ILE A 397 0.36 -14.55 -21.42
CA ILE A 397 -0.86 -14.58 -22.20
C ILE A 397 -0.86 -13.37 -23.14
N GLU A 398 -1.21 -13.62 -24.40
CA GLU A 398 -1.37 -12.62 -25.44
C GLU A 398 -2.54 -13.01 -26.33
N ALA A 399 -3.39 -12.06 -26.72
CA ALA A 399 -4.55 -12.32 -27.57
C ALA A 399 -4.14 -12.96 -28.91
N GLY A 400 -4.83 -14.03 -29.30
CA GLY A 400 -4.54 -14.79 -30.52
C GLY A 400 -3.28 -15.66 -30.49
N ALA A 401 -2.57 -15.73 -29.35
CA ALA A 401 -1.40 -16.57 -29.16
C ALA A 401 -1.65 -17.68 -28.13
N LYS A 402 -0.94 -18.81 -28.29
CA LYS A 402 -1.00 -19.89 -27.30
C LYS A 402 -0.27 -19.45 -26.00
N PRO A 403 -0.87 -19.64 -24.82
CA PRO A 403 -0.22 -19.28 -23.56
C PRO A 403 1.11 -20.03 -23.33
N ILE A 404 2.07 -19.36 -22.71
CA ILE A 404 3.38 -19.92 -22.36
C ILE A 404 3.52 -19.94 -20.84
N SER A 405 3.84 -21.10 -20.26
CA SER A 405 3.97 -21.26 -18.81
C SER A 405 5.41 -21.61 -18.42
N VAL A 406 5.96 -20.91 -17.44
CA VAL A 406 7.33 -21.11 -16.94
C VAL A 406 7.32 -21.19 -15.41
N PRO A 407 7.92 -22.23 -14.80
CA PRO A 407 7.99 -22.34 -13.35
C PRO A 407 9.02 -21.36 -12.76
N ILE A 408 8.74 -20.89 -11.55
CA ILE A 408 9.69 -20.17 -10.71
C ILE A 408 9.80 -20.85 -9.35
N LEU A 409 10.99 -20.83 -8.77
CA LEU A 409 11.27 -21.29 -7.42
C LEU A 409 11.34 -20.08 -6.50
N LEU A 410 10.39 -19.97 -5.58
CA LEU A 410 10.36 -18.93 -4.56
C LEU A 410 10.87 -19.50 -3.23
N PRO A 411 12.06 -19.11 -2.74
CA PRO A 411 12.54 -19.52 -1.42
C PRO A 411 11.74 -18.82 -0.30
N ARG A 412 11.79 -19.32 0.94
CA ARG A 412 11.17 -18.63 2.10
C ARG A 412 11.66 -17.20 2.28
N SER A 413 12.94 -16.96 2.02
CA SER A 413 13.57 -15.63 2.07
C SER A 413 14.34 -15.34 0.78
N GLY A 414 14.28 -14.10 0.28
CA GLY A 414 14.99 -13.68 -0.94
C GLY A 414 14.11 -13.67 -2.20
N ALA A 415 14.74 -13.49 -3.37
CA ALA A 415 14.04 -13.45 -4.66
C ALA A 415 13.78 -14.85 -5.22
N SER A 416 12.77 -14.98 -6.06
CA SER A 416 12.54 -16.18 -6.87
C SER A 416 13.57 -16.30 -7.99
N THR A 417 13.68 -17.50 -8.56
CA THR A 417 14.26 -17.63 -9.91
C THR A 417 13.42 -16.82 -10.92
N PRO A 418 14.02 -16.25 -11.98
CA PRO A 418 13.28 -15.54 -13.01
C PRO A 418 12.60 -16.53 -13.98
N ALA A 419 11.33 -16.29 -14.29
CA ALA A 419 10.70 -16.80 -15.49
C ALA A 419 11.14 -15.95 -16.68
N VAL A 420 11.62 -16.59 -17.76
CA VAL A 420 12.15 -15.89 -18.94
C VAL A 420 11.30 -16.23 -20.15
N PHE A 421 10.74 -15.21 -20.78
CA PHE A 421 9.95 -15.32 -22.00
C PHE A 421 10.67 -14.63 -23.15
N LEU A 422 10.83 -15.32 -24.27
CA LEU A 422 11.32 -14.72 -25.51
C LEU A 422 10.13 -14.19 -26.29
N TYR A 423 10.12 -12.89 -26.57
CA TYR A 423 9.00 -12.21 -27.21
C TYR A 423 9.46 -11.45 -28.45
N THR A 424 8.82 -11.71 -29.58
CA THR A 424 9.10 -11.03 -30.84
C THR A 424 8.27 -9.76 -30.91
N ILE A 425 8.92 -8.60 -31.08
CA ILE A 425 8.24 -7.32 -31.13
C ILE A 425 7.46 -7.16 -32.43
N PRO A 426 6.12 -7.01 -32.38
CA PRO A 426 5.32 -6.68 -33.55
C PRO A 426 5.55 -5.23 -33.97
N SER A 427 5.62 -4.99 -35.28
CA SER A 427 5.80 -3.64 -35.84
C SER A 427 4.50 -2.91 -36.14
N ASP A 428 3.37 -3.62 -36.15
CA ASP A 428 2.08 -3.20 -36.71
C ASP A 428 0.94 -3.12 -35.69
N ARG A 429 1.15 -3.57 -34.45
CA ARG A 429 0.15 -3.54 -33.37
C ARG A 429 0.74 -3.17 -32.02
N MET A 430 -0.12 -2.82 -31.07
CA MET A 430 0.26 -2.62 -29.67
C MET A 430 0.78 -3.93 -29.08
N ILE A 431 1.79 -3.84 -28.22
CA ILE A 431 2.25 -4.91 -27.35
C ILE A 431 1.38 -4.85 -26.10
N ASP A 432 0.64 -5.92 -25.82
CA ASP A 432 -0.17 -6.02 -24.63
C ASP A 432 -0.11 -7.46 -24.09
N LEU A 433 0.62 -7.65 -23.01
CA LEU A 433 0.98 -8.95 -22.46
C LEU A 433 0.47 -9.07 -21.03
N SER A 434 -0.29 -10.12 -20.76
CA SER A 434 -0.76 -10.46 -19.41
C SER A 434 0.11 -11.55 -18.80
N PHE A 435 0.47 -11.36 -17.53
CA PHE A 435 1.25 -12.29 -16.72
C PHE A 435 0.40 -12.76 -15.54
N VAL A 436 0.11 -14.05 -15.47
CA VAL A 436 -0.62 -14.66 -14.36
C VAL A 436 0.35 -15.48 -13.52
N VAL A 437 0.48 -15.15 -12.24
CA VAL A 437 1.23 -15.95 -11.27
C VAL A 437 0.27 -16.83 -10.51
N SER A 438 0.51 -18.14 -10.52
CA SER A 438 -0.36 -19.13 -9.90
C SER A 438 0.41 -20.14 -9.04
N GLU A 439 -0.33 -20.72 -8.09
CA GLU A 439 0.03 -21.95 -7.41
C GLU A 439 -1.01 -23.01 -7.79
N ARG A 440 -0.62 -24.01 -8.59
CA ARG A 440 -1.56 -24.99 -9.17
C ARG A 440 -2.69 -24.25 -9.89
N THR A 441 -3.94 -24.53 -9.53
CA THR A 441 -5.15 -23.87 -10.05
C THR A 441 -5.44 -22.53 -9.38
N CYS A 442 -4.75 -22.13 -8.30
CA CYS A 442 -5.02 -20.87 -7.61
C CYS A 442 -4.26 -19.70 -8.26
N VAL A 443 -4.97 -18.71 -8.79
CA VAL A 443 -4.36 -17.45 -9.25
C VAL A 443 -4.01 -16.59 -8.04
N LEU A 444 -2.76 -16.16 -7.94
CA LEU A 444 -2.22 -15.35 -6.84
C LEU A 444 -2.14 -13.86 -7.21
N GLN A 445 -1.60 -13.56 -8.39
CA GLN A 445 -1.42 -12.19 -8.84
C GLN A 445 -1.41 -12.13 -10.37
N THR A 446 -1.97 -11.07 -10.92
CA THR A 446 -1.94 -10.78 -12.35
C THR A 446 -1.24 -9.44 -12.58
N ALA A 447 -0.34 -9.38 -13.55
CA ALA A 447 0.34 -8.16 -13.99
C ALA A 447 0.27 -8.03 -15.51
N ARG A 448 0.48 -6.83 -16.02
CA ARG A 448 0.37 -6.51 -17.43
C ARG A 448 1.52 -5.64 -17.91
N MET A 449 1.94 -5.87 -19.15
CA MET A 449 2.96 -5.10 -19.84
C MET A 449 2.39 -4.52 -21.13
N ARG A 450 2.52 -3.20 -21.31
CA ARG A 450 2.00 -2.48 -22.48
C ARG A 450 3.03 -1.58 -23.15
N GLY A 451 2.86 -1.36 -24.45
CA GLY A 451 3.59 -0.37 -25.22
C GLY A 451 3.48 -0.58 -26.73
N HIS A 452 4.27 0.17 -27.49
CA HIS A 452 4.47 -0.01 -28.92
C HIS A 452 5.96 -0.17 -29.20
N ALA A 453 6.29 -0.69 -30.38
CA ALA A 453 7.64 -0.66 -30.91
C ALA A 453 8.20 0.78 -30.87
N GLY A 454 9.34 0.97 -30.20
CA GLY A 454 9.99 2.27 -30.02
C GLY A 454 9.47 3.14 -28.87
N THR A 455 8.47 2.72 -28.09
CA THR A 455 7.94 3.50 -26.97
C THR A 455 8.38 2.95 -25.62
N ALA A 456 8.11 3.71 -24.54
CA ALA A 456 8.32 3.26 -23.17
C ALA A 456 7.53 1.97 -22.87
N ILE A 457 8.12 1.13 -22.02
CA ILE A 457 7.51 -0.10 -21.52
C ILE A 457 6.75 0.26 -20.24
N GLU A 458 5.44 0.06 -20.25
CA GLU A 458 4.62 0.17 -19.05
C GLU A 458 4.43 -1.22 -18.44
N PHE A 459 4.73 -1.39 -17.15
CA PHE A 459 4.46 -2.62 -16.40
C PHE A 459 3.74 -2.30 -15.10
N PHE A 460 2.63 -2.98 -14.83
CA PHE A 460 1.85 -2.76 -13.62
C PHE A 460 1.11 -4.03 -13.18
N VAL A 461 0.82 -4.13 -11.89
CA VAL A 461 -0.05 -5.18 -11.34
C VAL A 461 -1.51 -4.79 -11.59
N GLU A 462 -2.25 -5.69 -12.22
CA GLU A 462 -3.69 -5.59 -12.46
C GLU A 462 -4.45 -6.06 -11.24
N ALA A 463 -4.30 -7.34 -10.89
CA ALA A 463 -5.10 -7.98 -9.85
C ALA A 463 -4.20 -8.56 -8.74
N LEU A 464 -4.62 -8.35 -7.50
CA LEU A 464 -4.12 -9.06 -6.33
C LEU A 464 -5.19 -10.03 -5.87
N ASN A 465 -4.91 -11.33 -5.92
CA ASN A 465 -5.72 -12.30 -5.21
C ASN A 465 -5.06 -12.52 -3.85
N SER A 466 -5.20 -11.58 -2.92
CA SER A 466 -4.76 -11.76 -1.52
C SER A 466 -5.88 -12.43 -0.71
N SER A 467 -5.83 -13.76 -0.56
CA SER A 467 -6.57 -14.42 0.50
C SER A 467 -5.64 -14.50 1.69
N VAL A 468 -6.03 -13.91 2.80
CA VAL A 468 -5.10 -13.60 3.89
C VAL A 468 -4.79 -14.85 4.76
N GLU A 469 -5.37 -16.01 4.43
CA GLU A 469 -5.13 -17.27 5.15
C GLU A 469 -4.15 -18.23 4.47
N HIS A 470 -3.39 -18.95 5.32
CA HIS A 470 -2.24 -19.78 4.96
C HIS A 470 -2.59 -21.20 4.49
N ASN A 471 -3.83 -21.66 4.70
CA ASN A 471 -4.29 -23.01 4.35
C ASN A 471 -5.53 -22.95 3.46
N LYS A 472 -5.32 -22.73 2.16
CA LYS A 472 -6.42 -22.83 1.19
C LYS A 472 -6.81 -24.28 0.96
N ASN A 473 -8.12 -24.52 0.91
CA ASN A 473 -8.64 -25.64 0.14
C ASN A 473 -8.37 -25.36 -1.34
N GLU A 474 -7.83 -26.34 -2.07
CA GLU A 474 -7.51 -26.21 -3.50
C GLU A 474 -8.76 -25.82 -4.31
N PHE A 475 -8.57 -24.98 -5.33
CA PHE A 475 -9.63 -24.67 -6.29
C PHE A 475 -9.64 -25.75 -7.37
N ASP A 476 -10.81 -26.15 -7.85
CA ASP A 476 -10.90 -27.07 -8.98
C ASP A 476 -10.68 -26.33 -10.32
N VAL A 477 -11.05 -25.04 -10.37
CA VAL A 477 -10.87 -24.18 -11.53
C VAL A 477 -10.82 -22.71 -11.11
N SER A 478 -10.01 -21.92 -11.82
CA SER A 478 -9.96 -20.46 -11.66
C SER A 478 -10.23 -19.75 -12.97
N LEU A 479 -11.08 -18.72 -12.92
CA LEU A 479 -11.43 -17.89 -14.06
C LEU A 479 -10.98 -16.45 -13.78
N VAL A 480 -10.22 -15.89 -14.71
CA VAL A 480 -9.81 -14.48 -14.68
C VAL A 480 -10.42 -13.78 -15.87
N ILE A 481 -11.33 -12.85 -15.62
CA ILE A 481 -11.83 -11.92 -16.63
C ILE A 481 -10.92 -10.69 -16.63
N GLN A 482 -10.47 -10.26 -17.80
CA GLN A 482 -9.56 -9.11 -18.00
C GLN A 482 -10.10 -8.21 -19.11
N ASP A 483 -9.76 -6.93 -19.12
CA ASP A 483 -10.01 -6.06 -20.28
C ASP A 483 -9.03 -6.43 -21.41
N GLY A 484 -9.49 -6.79 -22.61
CA GLY A 484 -8.64 -7.13 -23.76
C GLY A 484 -8.03 -5.92 -24.47
N MET A 485 -7.32 -6.18 -25.57
CA MET A 485 -6.47 -5.17 -26.26
C MET A 485 -7.25 -3.99 -26.88
N ASP A 486 -8.52 -4.20 -27.24
CA ASP A 486 -9.41 -3.15 -27.79
C ASP A 486 -10.40 -2.61 -26.74
N GLY A 487 -10.25 -3.01 -25.47
CA GLY A 487 -11.23 -2.76 -24.42
C GLY A 487 -12.34 -3.82 -24.34
N GLU A 488 -12.32 -4.85 -25.20
CA GLU A 488 -13.21 -6.01 -25.15
C GLU A 488 -12.70 -7.05 -24.14
N PRO A 489 -13.47 -7.41 -23.10
CA PRO A 489 -13.04 -8.35 -22.08
C PRO A 489 -12.70 -9.76 -22.59
N SER A 490 -11.62 -10.35 -22.07
CA SER A 490 -11.20 -11.73 -22.32
C SER A 490 -11.33 -12.59 -21.06
N ALA A 491 -11.58 -13.89 -21.25
CA ALA A 491 -11.64 -14.87 -20.17
C ALA A 491 -10.42 -15.79 -20.23
N THR A 492 -9.70 -15.89 -19.12
CA THR A 492 -8.61 -16.86 -18.92
C THR A 492 -9.07 -17.92 -17.93
N ILE A 493 -8.97 -19.18 -18.31
CA ILE A 493 -9.36 -20.33 -17.49
C ILE A 493 -8.09 -21.09 -17.09
N LEU A 494 -7.91 -21.34 -15.80
CA LEU A 494 -6.82 -22.12 -15.24
C LEU A 494 -7.39 -23.38 -14.60
N THR A 495 -6.99 -24.54 -15.11
CA THR A 495 -7.31 -25.87 -14.55
C THR A 495 -6.02 -26.63 -14.23
N ASP A 496 -6.11 -27.85 -13.70
CA ASP A 496 -4.96 -28.71 -13.42
C ASP A 496 -4.11 -29.03 -14.66
N ASP A 497 -4.71 -28.96 -15.85
CA ASP A 497 -4.02 -29.21 -17.12
C ASP A 497 -3.23 -27.99 -17.64
N GLY A 498 -3.44 -26.82 -17.05
CA GLY A 498 -2.81 -25.56 -17.45
C GLY A 498 -3.80 -24.43 -17.69
N ILE A 499 -3.32 -23.43 -18.44
CA ILE A 499 -4.02 -22.18 -18.69
C ILE A 499 -4.54 -22.13 -20.14
N HIS A 500 -5.80 -21.73 -20.28
CA HIS A 500 -6.52 -21.64 -21.55
C HIS A 500 -7.08 -20.23 -21.72
N LEU A 501 -6.98 -19.70 -22.94
CA LEU A 501 -7.58 -18.40 -23.30
C LEU A 501 -8.89 -18.67 -24.04
N GLY A 502 -9.98 -18.07 -23.58
CA GLY A 502 -11.23 -18.02 -24.31
C GLY A 502 -11.28 -16.78 -25.19
N ASP A 503 -11.33 -16.97 -26.52
CA ASP A 503 -11.64 -15.92 -27.50
C ASP A 503 -13.15 -15.67 -27.57
N TYR A 504 -13.82 -15.56 -26.42
CA TYR A 504 -15.25 -15.24 -26.39
C TYR A 504 -15.41 -13.74 -26.60
N GLU A 505 -16.21 -13.33 -27.59
CA GLU A 505 -16.61 -11.93 -27.69
C GLU A 505 -17.40 -11.58 -26.43
N TYR A 506 -16.94 -10.58 -25.68
CA TYR A 506 -17.56 -10.18 -24.41
C TYR A 506 -19.05 -9.90 -24.55
N GLN A 507 -19.48 -9.37 -25.70
CA GLN A 507 -20.89 -9.13 -26.01
C GLN A 507 -21.73 -10.40 -25.89
N ASP A 508 -21.19 -11.56 -26.29
CA ASP A 508 -21.90 -12.84 -26.15
C ASP A 508 -21.94 -13.31 -24.69
N MET A 509 -20.86 -13.14 -23.92
CA MET A 509 -20.87 -13.45 -22.48
C MET A 509 -21.88 -12.58 -21.72
N MET A 510 -21.95 -11.31 -22.07
CA MET A 510 -22.86 -10.34 -21.48
C MET A 510 -24.31 -10.61 -21.84
N LYS A 511 -24.56 -10.99 -23.09
CA LYS A 511 -25.89 -11.40 -23.53
C LYS A 511 -26.34 -12.68 -22.81
N VAL A 512 -25.47 -13.68 -22.71
CA VAL A 512 -25.76 -14.91 -21.95
C VAL A 512 -26.03 -14.61 -20.48
N ARG A 513 -25.28 -13.68 -19.88
CA ARG A 513 -25.53 -13.20 -18.53
C ARG A 513 -26.92 -12.55 -18.43
N ASP A 514 -27.24 -11.63 -19.32
CA ASP A 514 -28.52 -10.90 -19.29
C ASP A 514 -29.70 -11.86 -19.49
N ASP A 515 -29.57 -12.84 -20.38
CA ASP A 515 -30.55 -13.91 -20.59
C ASP A 515 -30.73 -14.77 -19.32
N LEU A 516 -29.64 -15.15 -18.65
CA LEU A 516 -29.68 -15.89 -17.39
C LEU A 516 -30.34 -15.08 -16.26
N LEU A 517 -30.06 -13.78 -16.17
CA LEU A 517 -30.66 -12.88 -15.18
C LEU A 517 -32.16 -12.67 -15.43
N ALA A 518 -32.56 -12.59 -16.70
CA ALA A 518 -33.98 -12.52 -17.08
C ALA A 518 -34.71 -13.81 -16.68
N GLN A 519 -34.12 -14.99 -16.97
CA GLN A 519 -34.69 -16.28 -16.54
C GLN A 519 -34.76 -16.42 -15.02
N LEU A 520 -33.75 -15.94 -14.30
CA LEU A 520 -33.75 -15.90 -12.85
C LEU A 520 -34.89 -15.02 -12.30
N ALA A 521 -35.16 -13.87 -12.93
CA ALA A 521 -36.27 -13.01 -12.55
C ALA A 521 -37.61 -13.75 -12.68
N THR A 522 -37.82 -14.47 -13.79
CA THR A 522 -39.00 -15.30 -14.00
C THR A 522 -39.14 -16.41 -12.95
N CYS A 523 -38.03 -16.94 -12.40
CA CYS A 523 -38.09 -17.93 -11.31
C CYS A 523 -38.71 -17.37 -10.01
N LEU A 524 -38.75 -16.05 -9.82
CA LEU A 524 -39.33 -15.40 -8.65
C LEU A 524 -40.74 -14.86 -8.87
N GLU A 525 -41.27 -14.95 -10.08
CA GLU A 525 -42.64 -14.52 -10.38
C GLU A 525 -43.66 -15.43 -9.68
N PRO A 526 -44.69 -14.86 -9.01
CA PRO A 526 -45.60 -15.65 -8.18
C PRO A 526 -46.38 -16.75 -8.92
N GLU A 527 -46.66 -16.52 -10.21
CA GLU A 527 -47.47 -17.41 -11.05
C GLU A 527 -46.60 -18.34 -11.93
N ALA A 528 -45.28 -18.14 -11.94
CA ALA A 528 -44.39 -18.92 -12.79
C ALA A 528 -44.24 -20.36 -12.26
N PRO A 529 -44.39 -21.40 -13.10
CA PRO A 529 -44.17 -22.78 -12.67
C PRO A 529 -42.72 -23.01 -12.28
N PHE A 530 -42.45 -23.21 -10.99
CA PHE A 530 -41.10 -23.30 -10.42
C PHE A 530 -40.21 -24.35 -11.12
N ASN A 531 -40.77 -25.49 -11.52
CA ASN A 531 -40.06 -26.54 -12.26
C ASN A 531 -39.61 -26.09 -13.65
N VAL A 532 -40.49 -25.42 -14.40
CA VAL A 532 -40.20 -24.92 -15.76
C VAL A 532 -39.13 -23.84 -15.70
N SER A 533 -39.28 -22.86 -14.80
CA SER A 533 -38.30 -21.78 -14.66
C SER A 533 -36.92 -22.30 -14.25
N LEU A 534 -36.84 -23.28 -13.34
CA LEU A 534 -35.57 -23.88 -12.94
C LEU A 534 -34.96 -24.75 -14.05
N TYR A 535 -35.78 -25.42 -14.87
CA TYR A 535 -35.32 -26.13 -16.05
C TYR A 535 -34.68 -25.17 -17.07
N ASN A 536 -35.33 -24.04 -17.35
CA ASN A 536 -34.82 -23.06 -18.30
C ASN A 536 -33.49 -22.46 -17.85
N LEU A 537 -33.35 -22.16 -16.55
CA LEU A 537 -32.09 -21.74 -15.96
C LEU A 537 -31.00 -22.82 -16.09
N ALA A 538 -31.34 -24.09 -15.83
CA ALA A 538 -30.41 -25.23 -15.98
C ALA A 538 -29.99 -25.42 -17.45
N ASN A 539 -30.91 -25.24 -18.40
CA ASN A 539 -30.64 -25.37 -19.82
C ASN A 539 -29.65 -24.30 -20.31
N SER A 540 -29.91 -23.04 -19.99
CA SER A 540 -28.99 -21.93 -20.33
C SER A 540 -27.63 -22.10 -19.66
N GLY A 541 -27.63 -22.49 -18.39
CA GLY A 541 -26.42 -22.78 -17.64
C GLY A 541 -25.61 -23.96 -18.19
N LYS A 542 -26.28 -24.97 -18.75
CA LYS A 542 -25.65 -26.11 -19.42
C LYS A 542 -24.99 -25.69 -20.73
N ILE A 543 -25.68 -24.89 -21.54
CA ILE A 543 -25.13 -24.33 -22.79
C ILE A 543 -23.87 -23.51 -22.49
N MET A 544 -23.92 -22.64 -21.48
CA MET A 544 -22.77 -21.84 -21.06
C MET A 544 -21.61 -22.72 -20.56
N LEU A 545 -21.88 -23.76 -19.77
CA LEU A 545 -20.83 -24.68 -19.31
C LEU A 545 -20.19 -25.44 -20.47
N ASP A 546 -20.98 -25.91 -21.44
CA ASP A 546 -20.46 -26.63 -22.60
C ASP A 546 -19.61 -25.70 -23.48
N ALA A 547 -20.02 -24.44 -23.65
CA ALA A 547 -19.19 -23.43 -24.30
C ALA A 547 -17.85 -23.21 -23.57
N LEU A 548 -17.83 -23.14 -22.23
CA LEU A 548 -16.58 -23.04 -21.46
C LEU A 548 -15.69 -24.28 -21.62
N LYS A 549 -16.28 -25.47 -21.75
CA LYS A 549 -15.56 -26.74 -21.98
C LYS A 549 -14.91 -26.83 -23.35
N ASP A 550 -15.46 -26.16 -24.36
CA ASP A 550 -14.83 -26.08 -25.68
C ASP A 550 -13.48 -25.34 -25.61
N PHE A 551 -13.32 -24.37 -24.69
CA PHE A 551 -12.06 -23.66 -24.46
C PHE A 551 -11.11 -24.37 -23.49
N ALA A 552 -11.67 -25.06 -22.49
CA ALA A 552 -10.91 -25.84 -21.51
C ALA A 552 -11.36 -27.30 -21.55
N PRO A 553 -10.83 -28.12 -22.49
CA PRO A 553 -11.28 -29.49 -22.73
C PRO A 553 -11.21 -30.40 -21.50
N ASN A 554 -10.28 -30.12 -20.58
CA ASN A 554 -10.12 -30.85 -19.32
C ASN A 554 -10.80 -30.14 -18.14
N TRP A 555 -11.94 -29.48 -18.37
CA TRP A 555 -12.76 -28.92 -17.30
C TRP A 555 -12.99 -29.97 -16.18
N PRO A 556 -12.89 -29.58 -14.90
CA PRO A 556 -12.98 -30.54 -13.80
C PRO A 556 -14.31 -31.30 -13.82
N THR A 557 -14.26 -32.60 -13.51
CA THR A 557 -15.46 -33.46 -13.49
C THR A 557 -16.38 -33.19 -12.29
N THR A 558 -15.85 -32.52 -11.26
CA THR A 558 -16.60 -32.03 -10.11
C THR A 558 -16.12 -30.65 -9.74
N MET A 559 -17.03 -29.70 -9.61
CA MET A 559 -16.74 -28.39 -9.01
C MET A 559 -17.16 -28.36 -7.54
N ARG A 560 -16.18 -28.25 -6.65
CA ARG A 560 -16.37 -27.99 -5.21
C ARG A 560 -15.98 -26.59 -4.83
N ARG A 561 -14.97 -26.02 -5.51
CA ARG A 561 -14.48 -24.68 -5.23
C ARG A 561 -13.97 -24.01 -6.50
N VAL A 562 -14.45 -22.80 -6.76
CA VAL A 562 -14.12 -22.03 -7.96
C VAL A 562 -13.64 -20.64 -7.57
N GLN A 563 -12.53 -20.20 -8.17
CA GLN A 563 -12.06 -18.82 -8.05
C GLN A 563 -12.52 -18.02 -9.27
N LEU A 564 -13.11 -16.85 -9.04
CA LEU A 564 -13.44 -15.89 -10.07
C LEU A 564 -12.79 -14.53 -9.75
N THR A 565 -11.93 -14.06 -10.65
CA THR A 565 -11.31 -12.74 -10.59
C THR A 565 -11.81 -11.89 -11.75
N THR A 566 -12.41 -10.74 -11.47
CA THR A 566 -12.96 -9.83 -12.48
C THR A 566 -12.43 -8.40 -12.30
N PRO A 567 -12.34 -7.56 -13.36
CA PRO A 567 -11.88 -6.17 -13.27
C PRO A 567 -12.87 -5.26 -12.54
N THR A 568 -14.05 -5.79 -12.24
CA THR A 568 -15.24 -5.06 -11.81
C THR A 568 -16.11 -5.99 -10.98
N ASN A 569 -17.03 -5.49 -10.16
CA ASN A 569 -18.00 -6.36 -9.45
C ASN A 569 -19.16 -6.79 -10.36
N GLU A 570 -18.92 -6.80 -11.66
CA GLU A 570 -19.89 -7.30 -12.63
C GLU A 570 -20.10 -8.80 -12.41
N HIS A 571 -21.36 -9.18 -12.35
CA HIS A 571 -21.72 -10.54 -12.02
C HIS A 571 -21.45 -11.46 -13.22
N PHE A 572 -20.45 -12.36 -13.08
CA PHE A 572 -20.33 -13.52 -13.96
C PHE A 572 -21.10 -14.72 -13.37
N PRO A 573 -22.03 -15.33 -14.13
CA PRO A 573 -23.08 -16.21 -13.61
C PRO A 573 -22.64 -17.66 -13.35
N LEU A 574 -21.55 -17.84 -12.60
CA LEU A 574 -21.02 -19.18 -12.28
C LEU A 574 -22.00 -20.06 -11.48
N GLU A 575 -22.93 -19.47 -10.72
CA GLU A 575 -23.95 -20.22 -9.97
C GLU A 575 -24.81 -21.11 -10.85
N TYR A 576 -25.06 -20.64 -12.07
CA TYR A 576 -26.05 -21.24 -12.96
C TYR A 576 -25.44 -22.30 -13.85
N LEU A 577 -24.11 -22.44 -13.89
CA LEU A 577 -23.47 -23.53 -14.60
C LEU A 577 -24.06 -24.86 -14.12
N TYR A 578 -24.56 -25.66 -15.06
CA TYR A 578 -25.29 -26.89 -14.77
C TYR A 578 -24.50 -28.10 -15.25
N GLU A 579 -23.91 -28.84 -14.30
CA GLU A 579 -23.15 -30.08 -14.58
C GLU A 579 -24.06 -31.32 -14.70
N GLY A 580 -25.32 -31.19 -14.27
CA GLY A 580 -26.28 -32.28 -14.28
C GLY A 580 -26.70 -32.70 -15.69
N VAL A 581 -27.37 -33.85 -15.77
CA VAL A 581 -28.07 -34.27 -16.99
C VAL A 581 -29.44 -33.62 -17.02
N LEU A 582 -29.79 -32.95 -18.13
CA LEU A 582 -31.11 -32.36 -18.32
C LEU A 582 -32.14 -33.45 -18.70
N PRO A 583 -33.38 -33.35 -18.18
CA PRO A 583 -34.48 -34.15 -18.69
C PRO A 583 -34.83 -33.74 -20.13
N ASN A 584 -35.50 -34.61 -20.87
CA ASN A 584 -35.86 -34.33 -22.27
C ASN A 584 -37.07 -33.39 -22.42
N ASN A 585 -37.76 -33.08 -21.32
CA ASN A 585 -38.98 -32.26 -21.33
C ASN A 585 -38.80 -31.08 -20.37
N GLU A 586 -39.26 -29.90 -20.80
CA GLU A 586 -39.17 -28.63 -20.07
C GLU A 586 -40.06 -28.60 -18.82
N ASP A 587 -41.22 -29.28 -18.86
CA ASP A 587 -42.14 -29.36 -17.74
C ASP A 587 -41.79 -30.47 -16.72
N ALA A 588 -40.62 -31.10 -16.88
CA ALA A 588 -40.18 -32.20 -16.03
C ALA A 588 -40.25 -31.82 -14.54
N HIS A 589 -40.79 -32.73 -13.73
CA HIS A 589 -40.84 -32.53 -12.28
C HIS A 589 -39.44 -32.42 -11.68
N LEU A 590 -39.32 -31.69 -10.57
CA LEU A 590 -38.08 -31.68 -9.79
C LEU A 590 -37.86 -33.05 -9.13
N CYS A 591 -36.59 -33.42 -8.98
CA CYS A 591 -36.16 -34.67 -8.37
C CYS A 591 -36.91 -34.94 -7.05
N SER A 592 -37.54 -36.12 -6.94
CA SER A 592 -38.29 -36.53 -5.75
C SER A 592 -37.40 -36.64 -4.50
N ASN A 593 -36.12 -36.97 -4.68
CA ASN A 593 -35.12 -37.06 -3.60
C ASN A 593 -34.40 -35.72 -3.31
N ARG A 594 -34.82 -34.60 -3.92
CA ARG A 594 -34.11 -33.31 -3.81
C ARG A 594 -33.99 -32.83 -2.37
N ALA A 595 -35.03 -32.95 -1.56
CA ALA A 595 -35.04 -32.41 -0.19
C ALA A 595 -33.90 -32.98 0.65
N ALA A 596 -33.75 -34.31 0.68
CA ALA A 596 -32.67 -34.98 1.42
C ALA A 596 -31.27 -34.61 0.87
N CYS A 597 -31.11 -34.51 -0.46
CA CYS A 597 -29.83 -34.14 -1.08
C CYS A 597 -29.45 -32.69 -0.78
N LEU A 598 -30.42 -31.77 -0.84
CA LEU A 598 -30.21 -30.34 -0.56
C LEU A 598 -29.87 -30.13 0.93
N THR A 599 -30.58 -30.80 1.84
CA THR A 599 -30.29 -30.74 3.28
C THR A 599 -28.90 -31.29 3.62
N SER A 600 -28.52 -32.44 3.06
CA SER A 600 -27.19 -33.03 3.30
C SER A 600 -26.06 -32.29 2.56
N GLY A 601 -26.39 -31.55 1.50
CA GLY A 601 -25.42 -30.93 0.60
C GLY A 601 -24.70 -31.93 -0.32
N VAL A 602 -25.10 -33.19 -0.32
CA VAL A 602 -24.47 -34.25 -1.10
C VAL A 602 -25.52 -34.90 -1.99
N ALA A 603 -25.24 -34.93 -3.29
CA ALA A 603 -26.10 -35.63 -4.22
C ALA A 603 -25.83 -37.15 -4.15
N VAL A 604 -26.88 -37.97 -4.26
CA VAL A 604 -26.73 -39.43 -4.26
C VAL A 604 -25.80 -39.86 -5.41
N PRO A 605 -24.69 -40.58 -5.13
CA PRO A 605 -23.82 -41.14 -6.16
C PRO A 605 -24.60 -42.10 -7.06
N ASN A 606 -24.35 -42.08 -8.38
CA ASN A 606 -25.02 -42.96 -9.36
C ASN A 606 -26.56 -42.94 -9.25
N CYS A 607 -27.14 -41.77 -8.97
CA CYS A 607 -28.58 -41.62 -8.77
C CYS A 607 -29.40 -42.06 -10.01
N GLU A 608 -30.20 -43.11 -9.85
CA GLU A 608 -31.05 -43.68 -10.91
C GLU A 608 -32.05 -42.65 -11.48
N ILE A 609 -32.58 -41.76 -10.65
CA ILE A 609 -33.51 -40.68 -11.07
C ILE A 609 -32.82 -39.74 -12.08
N ARG A 610 -31.56 -39.38 -11.81
CA ARG A 610 -30.77 -38.50 -12.68
C ARG A 610 -30.38 -39.22 -13.97
N ALA A 611 -29.98 -40.49 -13.86
CA ALA A 611 -29.65 -41.33 -15.01
C ALA A 611 -30.85 -41.55 -15.94
N ALA A 612 -32.07 -41.62 -15.40
CA ALA A 612 -33.30 -41.78 -16.17
C ALA A 612 -33.69 -40.55 -16.99
N ARG A 613 -33.14 -39.35 -16.70
CA ARG A 613 -33.43 -38.09 -17.43
C ARG A 613 -34.92 -37.73 -17.49
N GLN A 614 -35.67 -38.06 -16.43
CA GLN A 614 -37.11 -37.77 -16.33
C GLN A 614 -37.41 -36.62 -15.38
N GLN A 615 -36.48 -36.30 -14.48
CA GLN A 615 -36.66 -35.26 -13.45
C GLN A 615 -35.42 -34.36 -13.41
N LEU A 616 -35.63 -33.07 -13.13
CA LEU A 616 -34.54 -32.11 -12.98
C LEU A 616 -33.93 -32.22 -11.58
N CYS A 617 -32.60 -32.30 -11.48
CA CYS A 617 -31.90 -32.39 -10.20
C CYS A 617 -31.26 -31.04 -9.83
N PRO A 618 -31.76 -30.31 -8.80
CA PRO A 618 -31.18 -29.03 -8.41
C PRO A 618 -29.72 -29.10 -7.94
N MET A 619 -29.25 -30.28 -7.53
CA MET A 619 -27.83 -30.51 -7.19
C MET A 619 -26.90 -30.45 -8.41
N GLY A 620 -27.41 -30.26 -9.62
CA GLY A 620 -26.59 -30.07 -10.82
C GLY A 620 -26.04 -28.65 -10.98
N PHE A 621 -26.58 -27.67 -10.26
CA PHE A 621 -26.11 -26.27 -10.32
C PHE A 621 -24.83 -26.08 -9.49
N ALA A 622 -23.82 -25.46 -10.08
CA ALA A 622 -22.57 -25.14 -9.40
C ALA A 622 -22.79 -24.26 -8.17
N GLY A 623 -23.74 -23.32 -8.20
CA GLY A 623 -24.07 -22.48 -7.04
C GLY A 623 -24.64 -23.23 -5.84
N VAL A 624 -25.06 -24.48 -6.02
CA VAL A 624 -25.65 -25.35 -4.98
C VAL A 624 -24.58 -26.27 -4.35
N THR A 625 -23.60 -26.69 -5.15
CA THR A 625 -22.57 -27.68 -4.77
C THR A 625 -21.17 -27.10 -4.58
N ALA A 626 -20.82 -26.02 -5.28
CA ALA A 626 -19.49 -25.42 -5.31
C ALA A 626 -19.43 -24.08 -4.58
N VAL A 627 -18.40 -23.86 -3.77
CA VAL A 627 -18.11 -22.54 -3.19
C VAL A 627 -17.47 -21.68 -4.29
N ILE A 628 -18.12 -20.57 -4.63
CA ILE A 628 -17.64 -19.63 -5.66
C ILE A 628 -17.07 -18.39 -4.97
N GLU A 629 -15.76 -18.23 -5.02
CA GLU A 629 -15.06 -17.07 -4.47
C GLU A 629 -14.96 -15.96 -5.53
N ARG A 630 -15.50 -14.77 -5.21
CA ARG A 630 -15.52 -13.61 -6.11
C ARG A 630 -14.58 -12.53 -5.65
N ARG A 631 -13.57 -12.27 -6.48
CA ARG A 631 -12.61 -11.20 -6.27
C ARG A 631 -12.73 -10.17 -7.38
N THR A 632 -12.68 -8.91 -6.96
CA THR A 632 -12.56 -7.80 -7.89
C THR A 632 -11.24 -7.13 -7.72
N TRP A 633 -10.69 -6.65 -8.83
CA TRP A 633 -9.55 -5.75 -8.82
C TRP A 633 -9.94 -4.42 -9.45
N ASP A 634 -9.33 -3.33 -9.01
CA ASP A 634 -9.49 -2.00 -9.60
C ASP A 634 -8.08 -1.42 -9.74
N ARG A 635 -7.77 -0.86 -10.92
CA ARG A 635 -6.46 -0.22 -11.19
C ARG A 635 -6.15 0.88 -10.18
N ASN A 636 -7.19 1.57 -9.71
CA ASN A 636 -7.15 2.69 -8.78
C ASN A 636 -7.45 2.29 -7.32
N MET A 637 -7.73 1.01 -7.04
CA MET A 637 -7.84 0.58 -5.65
C MET A 637 -6.51 0.82 -4.94
N ASP A 638 -6.61 1.31 -3.71
CA ASP A 638 -5.43 1.58 -2.88
C ASP A 638 -4.69 0.26 -2.63
N LYS A 639 -3.61 0.07 -3.40
CA LYS A 639 -2.74 -1.12 -3.38
C LYS A 639 -1.90 -1.19 -2.09
N LYS A 640 -2.05 -0.21 -1.20
CA LYS A 640 -1.42 -0.10 0.12
C LYS A 640 -2.05 -1.05 1.14
N LEU A 641 -2.05 -2.36 0.86
CA LEU A 641 -2.32 -3.41 1.84
C LEU A 641 -1.07 -3.56 2.74
N TRP A 642 -0.70 -2.51 3.47
CA TRP A 642 0.53 -2.51 4.27
C TRP A 642 0.36 -3.28 5.59
N LEU A 643 1.28 -4.24 5.76
CA LEU A 643 2.01 -4.55 6.99
C LEU A 643 1.19 -4.71 8.27
N LYS A 644 0.41 -5.79 8.33
CA LYS A 644 0.18 -6.47 9.61
C LYS A 644 1.07 -7.70 9.67
N GLN A 645 1.66 -7.97 10.84
CA GLN A 645 2.42 -9.20 11.05
C GLN A 645 1.55 -10.40 10.63
N ALA A 646 2.16 -11.47 10.08
CA ALA A 646 1.42 -12.67 9.66
C ALA A 646 0.46 -13.20 10.76
N THR A 647 0.83 -13.01 12.03
CA THR A 647 0.02 -13.33 13.22
C THR A 647 -1.17 -12.39 13.45
N ASP A 648 -1.09 -11.12 13.06
CA ASP A 648 -2.19 -10.15 13.14
C ASP A 648 -3.19 -10.28 11.99
N LEU A 649 -2.74 -10.85 10.86
CA LEU A 649 -3.57 -11.18 9.70
C LEU A 649 -4.46 -12.40 10.00
N ALA A 650 -3.92 -13.47 10.57
CA ALA A 650 -4.69 -14.64 10.99
C ALA A 650 -5.82 -14.33 12.01
N ARG A 651 -5.64 -13.31 12.87
CA ARG A 651 -6.67 -12.84 13.82
C ARG A 651 -7.73 -11.95 13.18
N ARG A 652 -7.47 -11.37 12.00
CA ARG A 652 -8.42 -10.50 11.28
C ARG A 652 -9.49 -11.28 10.51
N ASP A 653 -9.23 -12.56 10.20
CA ASP A 653 -10.09 -13.36 9.31
C ASP A 653 -11.14 -14.22 9.98
N ARG A 654 -11.06 -14.29 11.31
CA ARG A 654 -12.09 -14.89 12.14
C ARG A 654 -13.04 -13.85 12.71
N ILE A 655 -14.31 -14.08 12.50
CA ILE A 655 -15.38 -13.31 13.12
C ILE A 655 -16.06 -14.22 14.14
N SER A 656 -15.60 -14.12 15.40
CA SER A 656 -16.16 -14.83 16.54
C SER A 656 -17.26 -14.06 17.28
N ASP A 657 -17.58 -12.84 16.83
CA ASP A 657 -18.65 -12.05 17.43
C ASP A 657 -19.34 -11.15 16.41
N LEU A 658 -20.61 -11.46 16.14
CA LEU A 658 -21.52 -10.67 15.31
C LEU A 658 -22.65 -10.02 16.13
N ARG A 659 -22.60 -10.06 17.47
CA ARG A 659 -23.68 -9.55 18.35
C ARG A 659 -23.88 -8.04 18.23
N ARG A 660 -22.87 -7.31 17.75
CA ARG A 660 -22.96 -5.89 17.38
C ARG A 660 -23.34 -5.80 15.91
N ALA A 661 -24.63 -6.01 15.67
CA ALA A 661 -25.27 -5.87 14.36
C ALA A 661 -26.06 -4.56 14.28
N LEU A 662 -26.12 -3.95 13.10
CA LEU A 662 -26.92 -2.76 12.83
C LEU A 662 -27.91 -3.07 11.69
N PHE A 663 -29.15 -2.62 11.81
CA PHE A 663 -30.19 -2.87 10.80
C PHE A 663 -30.79 -1.56 10.29
N ALA A 664 -31.05 -1.51 8.99
CA ALA A 664 -31.94 -0.53 8.40
C ALA A 664 -32.73 -1.18 7.26
N ALA A 665 -33.97 -0.74 7.11
CA ALA A 665 -34.86 -1.23 6.08
C ALA A 665 -35.82 -0.15 5.64
N SER A 666 -36.22 -0.19 4.37
CA SER A 666 -37.34 0.62 3.87
C SER A 666 -38.64 0.12 4.47
N ASP A 667 -39.53 1.05 4.82
CA ASP A 667 -40.87 0.68 5.31
C ASP A 667 -41.70 -0.01 4.21
N SER A 668 -41.39 0.24 2.94
CA SER A 668 -42.00 -0.46 1.80
C SER A 668 -41.66 -1.94 1.71
N ALA A 669 -40.66 -2.43 2.45
CA ALA A 669 -40.42 -3.88 2.56
C ALA A 669 -41.57 -4.61 3.28
N ASP A 670 -42.36 -3.90 4.10
CA ASP A 670 -43.54 -4.42 4.79
C ASP A 670 -44.86 -4.20 4.02
N GLU A 671 -44.84 -3.62 2.81
CA GLU A 671 -46.03 -3.38 1.99
C GLU A 671 -46.48 -4.65 1.24
N PHE A 672 -46.97 -5.66 1.97
CA PHE A 672 -47.56 -6.89 1.41
C PHE A 672 -48.60 -7.50 2.35
N GLU A 673 -49.59 -8.21 1.80
CA GLU A 673 -50.59 -8.96 2.55
C GLU A 673 -50.06 -10.34 3.00
N ASN A 674 -50.57 -10.84 4.13
CA ASN A 674 -50.09 -12.11 4.71
C ASN A 674 -50.38 -13.34 3.82
N ASN A 675 -51.43 -13.29 3.00
CA ASN A 675 -51.81 -14.35 2.04
C ASN A 675 -50.84 -14.43 0.84
N GLU A 676 -50.02 -13.40 0.60
CA GLU A 676 -49.02 -13.39 -0.47
C GLU A 676 -47.74 -14.16 -0.08
N VAL A 677 -47.57 -14.50 1.20
CA VAL A 677 -46.47 -15.33 1.69
C VAL A 677 -46.84 -16.80 1.52
N PRO A 678 -46.04 -17.62 0.78
CA PRO A 678 -46.30 -19.04 0.67
C PRO A 678 -46.32 -19.70 2.05
N SER A 679 -47.22 -20.67 2.26
CA SER A 679 -47.43 -21.34 3.55
C SER A 679 -46.21 -22.11 4.08
N THR A 680 -45.22 -22.36 3.24
CA THR A 680 -43.92 -22.95 3.60
C THR A 680 -42.99 -21.98 4.34
N PHE A 681 -43.31 -20.68 4.36
CA PHE A 681 -42.54 -19.63 5.02
C PHE A 681 -43.34 -18.95 6.14
N SER A 682 -42.62 -18.58 7.20
CA SER A 682 -43.15 -17.71 8.24
C SER A 682 -43.26 -16.28 7.72
N ILE A 683 -44.38 -15.63 8.01
CA ILE A 683 -44.54 -14.19 7.73
C ILE A 683 -43.47 -13.45 8.54
N THR A 684 -42.65 -12.64 7.85
CA THR A 684 -41.54 -11.89 8.45
C THR A 684 -41.63 -10.43 8.02
N ARG A 685 -41.63 -9.53 8.99
CA ARG A 685 -41.66 -8.07 8.83
C ARG A 685 -40.35 -7.46 9.32
N ASN A 686 -40.15 -6.16 9.07
CA ASN A 686 -38.98 -5.43 9.56
C ASN A 686 -38.80 -5.54 11.09
N ALA A 687 -39.90 -5.55 11.84
CA ALA A 687 -39.88 -5.69 13.30
C ALA A 687 -39.28 -7.03 13.77
N ASP A 688 -39.46 -8.11 12.98
CA ASP A 688 -38.92 -9.43 13.31
C ASP A 688 -37.38 -9.45 13.13
N VAL A 689 -36.88 -8.83 12.06
CA VAL A 689 -35.43 -8.66 11.83
C VAL A 689 -34.80 -7.77 12.92
N GLU A 690 -35.49 -6.70 13.30
CA GLU A 690 -35.08 -5.80 14.37
C GLU A 690 -34.97 -6.51 15.73
N ALA A 691 -35.91 -7.43 16.03
CA ALA A 691 -35.88 -8.22 17.24
C ALA A 691 -34.64 -9.13 17.32
N LEU A 692 -34.21 -9.72 16.19
CA LEU A 692 -33.00 -10.56 16.11
C LEU A 692 -31.73 -9.78 16.50
N ILE A 693 -31.69 -8.50 16.17
CA ILE A 693 -30.53 -7.65 16.43
C ILE A 693 -30.71 -6.71 17.63
N LYS A 694 -31.67 -7.00 18.53
CA LYS A 694 -31.90 -6.29 19.80
C LYS A 694 -32.29 -4.81 19.66
N GLY A 695 -33.10 -4.45 18.66
CA GLY A 695 -33.67 -3.09 18.56
C GLY A 695 -32.74 -2.02 17.96
N TRP A 696 -31.65 -2.43 17.30
CA TRP A 696 -30.72 -1.49 16.66
C TRP A 696 -31.13 -1.17 15.22
N ARG A 697 -32.44 -0.97 14.97
CA ARG A 697 -32.93 -0.46 13.68
C ARG A 697 -32.74 1.05 13.60
N ARG A 698 -32.32 1.55 12.43
CA ARG A 698 -32.23 2.99 12.14
C ARG A 698 -33.13 3.36 10.98
N HIS A 699 -33.77 4.52 11.11
CA HIS A 699 -34.76 4.99 10.12
C HIS A 699 -34.23 6.13 9.25
N SER A 700 -33.03 6.66 9.55
CA SER A 700 -32.35 7.70 8.78
C SER A 700 -30.85 7.40 8.62
N TRP A 701 -30.22 8.01 7.62
CA TRP A 701 -28.79 7.83 7.34
C TRP A 701 -27.92 8.56 8.36
N GLU A 702 -28.40 9.66 8.92
CA GLU A 702 -27.74 10.39 9.98
C GLU A 702 -27.65 9.55 11.27
N GLU A 703 -28.75 8.90 11.66
CA GLU A 703 -28.75 7.98 12.80
C GLU A 703 -27.90 6.72 12.54
N TRP A 704 -27.88 6.26 11.28
CA TRP A 704 -27.02 5.16 10.84
C TRP A 704 -25.54 5.49 11.04
N GLU A 705 -25.06 6.62 10.50
CA GLU A 705 -23.67 7.08 10.65
C GLU A 705 -23.26 7.21 12.12
N GLN A 706 -24.11 7.83 12.94
CA GLN A 706 -23.87 7.95 14.39
C GLN A 706 -23.73 6.57 15.05
N SER A 707 -24.52 5.59 14.61
CA SER A 707 -24.50 4.23 15.14
C SER A 707 -23.27 3.45 14.67
N ILE A 708 -22.78 3.68 13.45
CA ILE A 708 -21.50 3.12 12.98
C ILE A 708 -20.36 3.54 13.91
N ILE A 709 -20.30 4.83 14.26
CA ILE A 709 -19.28 5.38 15.18
C ILE A 709 -19.44 4.80 16.58
N ALA A 710 -20.66 4.75 17.09
CA ALA A 710 -20.93 4.32 18.47
C ALA A 710 -20.73 2.81 18.69
N LEU A 711 -21.12 1.97 17.72
CA LEU A 711 -21.13 0.51 17.87
C LEU A 711 -19.90 -0.17 17.30
N ASN A 712 -19.29 0.42 16.26
CA ASN A 712 -18.30 -0.22 15.40
C ASN A 712 -18.74 -1.66 15.00
N PRO A 713 -19.91 -1.80 14.33
CA PRO A 713 -20.58 -3.10 14.14
C PRO A 713 -19.77 -4.02 13.22
N ARG A 714 -19.94 -5.34 13.38
CA ARG A 714 -19.33 -6.36 12.49
C ARG A 714 -20.32 -7.02 11.54
N LEU A 715 -21.61 -6.75 11.74
CA LEU A 715 -22.69 -7.13 10.83
C LEU A 715 -23.54 -5.90 10.52
N LEU A 716 -23.73 -5.62 9.24
CA LEU A 716 -24.66 -4.61 8.75
C LEU A 716 -25.76 -5.33 7.98
N VAL A 717 -27.02 -5.06 8.31
CA VAL A 717 -28.19 -5.66 7.67
C VAL A 717 -28.99 -4.55 7.03
N LEU A 718 -29.14 -4.61 5.71
CA LEU A 718 -29.83 -3.61 4.92
C LEU A 718 -30.92 -4.30 4.09
N VAL A 719 -32.16 -3.82 4.22
CA VAL A 719 -33.27 -4.17 3.32
C VAL A 719 -33.76 -2.89 2.64
N PRO A 720 -32.95 -2.29 1.74
CA PRO A 720 -33.27 -1.00 1.17
C PRO A 720 -34.23 -1.17 -0.03
N HIS A 721 -34.99 -0.11 -0.31
CA HIS A 721 -35.50 0.09 -1.65
C HIS A 721 -34.40 0.77 -2.48
N ILE A 722 -34.16 0.30 -3.71
CA ILE A 722 -33.13 0.83 -4.60
C ILE A 722 -33.81 1.42 -5.83
N ASP A 723 -33.68 2.72 -6.02
CA ASP A 723 -34.21 3.43 -7.18
C ASP A 723 -33.27 4.56 -7.61
N ASN A 724 -33.14 4.78 -8.92
CA ASN A 724 -32.41 5.92 -9.51
C ASN A 724 -31.02 6.20 -8.87
N LYS A 725 -30.24 5.15 -8.60
CA LYS A 725 -28.91 5.21 -7.93
C LYS A 725 -28.94 5.76 -6.50
N HIS A 726 -30.06 5.57 -5.80
CA HIS A 726 -30.24 5.90 -4.39
C HIS A 726 -30.67 4.67 -3.59
N LEU A 727 -30.22 4.60 -2.34
CA LEU A 727 -30.73 3.69 -1.33
C LEU A 727 -31.75 4.40 -0.46
N TYR A 728 -32.90 3.77 -0.25
CA TYR A 728 -33.97 4.28 0.59
C TYR A 728 -34.16 3.37 1.81
N ILE A 729 -34.19 3.96 3.00
CA ILE A 729 -34.52 3.32 4.29
C ILE A 729 -35.62 4.10 5.01
N GLY A 730 -36.26 3.48 6.01
CA GLY A 730 -37.40 4.03 6.73
C GLY A 730 -38.48 4.54 5.79
N ASP A 731 -39.07 5.70 6.13
CA ASP A 731 -40.01 6.43 5.28
C ASP A 731 -39.24 7.25 4.22
N LYS A 732 -38.72 6.52 3.22
CA LYS A 732 -38.09 7.05 2.00
C LYS A 732 -36.91 8.00 2.22
N LYS A 733 -36.12 7.78 3.28
CA LYS A 733 -34.87 8.52 3.50
C LYS A 733 -33.81 8.04 2.51
N LYS A 734 -33.42 8.92 1.59
CA LYS A 734 -32.55 8.59 0.46
C LYS A 734 -31.07 8.90 0.73
N LEU A 735 -30.19 8.03 0.25
CA LEU A 735 -28.75 8.25 0.18
C LEU A 735 -28.27 7.90 -1.24
N GLY A 736 -27.51 8.78 -1.87
CA GLY A 736 -26.93 8.50 -3.17
C GLY A 736 -25.86 7.41 -3.06
N LEU A 737 -25.84 6.45 -3.98
CA LEU A 737 -24.84 5.37 -3.99
C LEU A 737 -23.40 5.89 -3.95
N GLY A 738 -23.11 7.01 -4.63
CA GLY A 738 -21.79 7.64 -4.62
C GLY A 738 -21.38 8.34 -3.32
N ALA A 739 -22.32 8.55 -2.39
CA ALA A 739 -22.04 9.12 -1.07
C ALA A 739 -21.70 8.05 -0.02
N ILE A 740 -21.97 6.77 -0.31
CA ILE A 740 -21.62 5.66 0.56
C ILE A 740 -20.09 5.55 0.64
N GLY A 741 -19.59 5.47 1.86
CA GLY A 741 -18.16 5.39 2.13
C GLY A 741 -17.91 4.96 3.57
N ARG A 742 -16.70 5.20 4.08
CA ARG A 742 -16.31 4.80 5.44
C ARG A 742 -17.28 5.23 6.56
N PRO A 743 -17.91 6.42 6.55
CA PRO A 743 -18.91 6.79 7.57
C PRO A 743 -20.13 5.87 7.63
N HIS A 744 -20.46 5.21 6.51
CA HIS A 744 -21.62 4.34 6.37
C HIS A 744 -21.29 2.86 6.61
N VAL A 745 -20.03 2.45 6.41
CA VAL A 745 -19.61 1.04 6.53
C VAL A 745 -18.82 0.79 7.82
N GLY A 746 -18.02 1.77 8.27
CA GLY A 746 -17.15 1.64 9.43
C GLY A 746 -15.80 0.98 9.11
N ASN A 747 -14.93 0.90 10.12
CA ASN A 747 -13.54 0.43 9.98
C ASN A 747 -13.31 -0.98 10.56
N SER A 748 -14.38 -1.67 10.99
CA SER A 748 -14.32 -3.00 11.60
C SER A 748 -14.10 -4.14 10.61
N GLY A 749 -14.27 -3.89 9.30
CA GLY A 749 -14.37 -4.92 8.27
C GLY A 749 -15.65 -5.75 8.39
N PRO A 750 -16.84 -5.14 8.36
CA PRO A 750 -18.10 -5.85 8.62
C PRO A 750 -18.49 -6.78 7.47
N ILE A 751 -19.29 -7.79 7.80
CA ILE A 751 -20.13 -8.50 6.84
C ILE A 751 -21.37 -7.63 6.58
N VAL A 752 -21.72 -7.42 5.32
CA VAL A 752 -22.90 -6.65 4.93
C VAL A 752 -23.90 -7.56 4.23
N ILE A 753 -25.08 -7.70 4.81
CA ILE A 753 -26.26 -8.25 4.13
C ILE A 753 -26.98 -7.07 3.50
N VAL A 754 -27.20 -7.10 2.19
CA VAL A 754 -27.98 -6.08 1.49
C VAL A 754 -28.99 -6.75 0.55
N ILE A 755 -30.22 -6.91 1.00
CA ILE A 755 -31.28 -7.57 0.23
C ILE A 755 -32.27 -6.51 -0.25
N GLY A 756 -32.08 -6.06 -1.48
CA GLY A 756 -33.00 -5.20 -2.22
C GLY A 756 -33.00 -5.55 -3.69
N CYS A 757 -33.93 -4.99 -4.46
CA CYS A 757 -34.01 -5.23 -5.90
C CYS A 757 -32.68 -4.92 -6.58
N ASN A 758 -32.12 -5.91 -7.30
CA ASN A 758 -30.85 -5.78 -8.02
C ASN A 758 -29.68 -5.31 -7.14
N SER A 759 -29.72 -5.59 -5.84
CA SER A 759 -28.68 -5.19 -4.88
C SER A 759 -27.28 -5.75 -5.17
N ALA A 760 -27.19 -6.85 -5.92
CA ALA A 760 -25.94 -7.44 -6.40
C ALA A 760 -25.55 -7.03 -7.83
N ILE A 761 -26.35 -6.19 -8.52
CA ILE A 761 -26.11 -5.77 -9.91
C ILE A 761 -26.04 -4.24 -10.00
N GLY A 762 -25.07 -3.73 -10.75
CA GLY A 762 -24.91 -2.30 -11.02
C GLY A 762 -25.28 -1.92 -12.46
N PHE A 763 -25.60 -0.65 -12.68
CA PHE A 763 -25.72 -0.07 -14.05
C PHE A 763 -24.42 -0.17 -14.83
N SER A 764 -23.30 -0.18 -14.13
CA SER A 764 -22.00 -0.53 -14.67
C SER A 764 -21.21 -1.32 -13.64
N ALA A 765 -20.28 -2.08 -14.18
CA ALA A 765 -19.35 -2.97 -13.53
C ALA A 765 -18.64 -2.37 -12.27
N SER A 766 -18.35 -1.06 -12.25
CA SER A 766 -17.67 -0.34 -11.16
C SER A 766 -18.59 0.45 -10.22
N THR A 767 -19.90 0.46 -10.48
CA THR A 767 -20.90 1.25 -9.73
C THR A 767 -21.94 0.39 -9.01
N GLY A 768 -21.81 -0.93 -9.06
CA GLY A 768 -22.63 -1.85 -8.28
C GLY A 768 -22.46 -1.62 -6.78
N LEU A 769 -23.55 -1.81 -6.03
CA LEU A 769 -23.57 -1.63 -4.58
C LEU A 769 -22.53 -2.51 -3.84
N PRO A 770 -22.26 -3.77 -4.24
CA PRO A 770 -21.18 -4.55 -3.63
C PRO A 770 -19.81 -3.89 -3.79
N ALA A 771 -19.51 -3.34 -4.96
CA ALA A 771 -18.25 -2.62 -5.20
C ALA A 771 -18.09 -1.41 -4.26
N ILE A 772 -19.17 -0.66 -4.11
CA ILE A 772 -19.19 0.55 -3.29
C ILE A 772 -18.98 0.20 -1.82
N LEU A 773 -19.66 -0.82 -1.32
CA LEU A 773 -19.54 -1.28 0.07
C LEU A 773 -18.16 -1.89 0.37
N LEU A 774 -17.62 -2.72 -0.53
CA LEU A 774 -16.28 -3.28 -0.40
C LEU A 774 -15.21 -2.17 -0.38
N ARG A 775 -15.30 -1.18 -1.28
CA ARG A 775 -14.42 0.02 -1.24
C ARG A 775 -14.61 0.85 0.02
N GLY A 776 -15.82 0.87 0.57
CA GLY A 776 -16.15 1.53 1.83
C GLY A 776 -15.55 0.85 3.07
N GLY A 777 -15.01 -0.37 2.92
CA GLY A 777 -14.37 -1.13 4.01
C GLY A 777 -15.09 -2.42 4.41
N ALA A 778 -16.15 -2.82 3.70
CA ALA A 778 -16.82 -4.09 3.95
C ALA A 778 -15.89 -5.25 3.59
N LYS A 779 -16.01 -6.34 4.35
CA LYS A 779 -15.20 -7.55 4.13
C LYS A 779 -15.87 -8.54 3.18
N VAL A 780 -17.17 -8.70 3.37
CA VAL A 780 -18.06 -9.53 2.56
C VAL A 780 -19.34 -8.75 2.34
N VAL A 781 -19.86 -8.79 1.12
CA VAL A 781 -21.19 -8.25 0.81
C VAL A 781 -22.05 -9.38 0.25
N ILE A 782 -23.20 -9.63 0.87
CA ILE A 782 -24.20 -10.61 0.43
C ILE A 782 -25.37 -9.83 -0.17
N GLY A 783 -25.70 -10.11 -1.43
CA GLY A 783 -26.76 -9.40 -2.15
C GLY A 783 -27.62 -10.30 -3.03
N ALA A 784 -28.62 -9.70 -3.66
CA ALA A 784 -29.57 -10.35 -4.55
C ALA A 784 -29.41 -9.90 -6.01
N LEU A 785 -29.30 -10.85 -6.94
CA LEU A 785 -29.05 -10.60 -8.36
C LEU A 785 -30.24 -10.07 -9.15
N THR A 786 -31.46 -10.20 -8.66
CA THR A 786 -32.65 -9.72 -9.38
C THR A 786 -33.58 -8.97 -8.44
N SER A 787 -34.69 -8.48 -8.96
CA SER A 787 -35.76 -7.89 -8.16
C SER A 787 -36.30 -8.91 -7.17
N VAL A 788 -36.36 -8.51 -5.89
CA VAL A 788 -36.88 -9.35 -4.81
C VAL A 788 -38.14 -8.68 -4.27
N LEU A 789 -39.24 -9.42 -4.22
CA LEU A 789 -40.48 -8.95 -3.62
C LEU A 789 -40.27 -8.74 -2.11
N GLY A 790 -40.80 -7.66 -1.54
CA GLY A 790 -40.55 -7.26 -0.14
C GLY A 790 -40.72 -8.39 0.87
N ARG A 791 -41.76 -9.23 0.69
CA ARG A 791 -42.01 -10.43 1.52
C ARG A 791 -40.82 -11.39 1.60
N PHE A 792 -40.11 -11.63 0.50
CA PHE A 792 -38.95 -12.52 0.47
C PHE A 792 -37.67 -11.82 0.92
N ALA A 793 -37.59 -10.49 0.77
CA ALA A 793 -36.45 -9.72 1.23
C ALA A 793 -36.31 -9.76 2.76
N ASN A 794 -37.42 -9.59 3.48
CA ASN A 794 -37.44 -9.69 4.95
C ASN A 794 -37.14 -11.11 5.44
N ILE A 795 -37.75 -12.14 4.83
CA ILE A 795 -37.48 -13.55 5.15
C ILE A 795 -36.00 -13.85 4.98
N ALA A 796 -35.42 -13.45 3.84
CA ALA A 796 -34.01 -13.66 3.55
C ALA A 796 -33.09 -12.94 4.54
N ALA A 797 -33.38 -11.67 4.84
CA ALA A 797 -32.59 -10.90 5.80
C ALA A 797 -32.64 -11.52 7.20
N ALA A 798 -33.81 -11.97 7.67
CA ALA A 798 -33.97 -12.64 8.95
C ALA A 798 -33.22 -13.99 9.00
N ASP A 799 -33.37 -14.83 7.98
CA ASP A 799 -32.71 -16.14 7.90
C ASP A 799 -31.18 -15.99 7.82
N LEU A 800 -30.68 -15.06 6.98
CA LEU A 800 -29.24 -14.74 6.88
C LEU A 800 -28.68 -14.25 8.21
N THR A 801 -29.36 -13.29 8.83
CA THR A 801 -28.95 -12.71 10.12
C THR A 801 -28.89 -13.79 11.20
N THR A 802 -29.93 -14.61 11.32
CA THR A 802 -30.01 -15.68 12.31
C THR A 802 -28.87 -16.69 12.13
N LYS A 803 -28.64 -17.14 10.90
CA LYS A 803 -27.61 -18.14 10.60
C LYS A 803 -26.19 -17.61 10.79
N LEU A 804 -25.93 -16.36 10.40
CA LEU A 804 -24.64 -15.72 10.63
C LEU A 804 -24.36 -15.55 12.13
N LEU A 805 -25.35 -15.09 12.91
CA LEU A 805 -25.21 -14.97 14.37
C LEU A 805 -24.96 -16.33 15.03
N ALA A 806 -25.67 -17.37 14.61
CA ALA A 806 -25.50 -18.73 15.11
C ALA A 806 -24.11 -19.29 14.76
N ALA A 807 -23.70 -19.20 13.49
CA ALA A 807 -22.39 -19.67 13.03
C ALA A 807 -21.23 -18.93 13.70
N ALA A 808 -21.37 -17.62 13.95
CA ALA A 808 -20.33 -16.84 14.64
C ALA A 808 -20.15 -17.26 16.11
N SER A 809 -21.16 -17.87 16.72
CA SER A 809 -21.17 -18.31 18.11
C SER A 809 -20.98 -19.82 18.28
N ASP A 810 -20.82 -20.57 17.19
CA ASP A 810 -20.66 -22.03 17.20
C ASP A 810 -19.20 -22.42 17.53
N GLN A 811 -19.03 -23.60 18.13
CA GLN A 811 -17.73 -24.22 18.36
C GLN A 811 -17.15 -24.81 17.07
N ALA A 812 -18.01 -25.22 16.13
CA ALA A 812 -17.60 -25.67 14.82
C ALA A 812 -17.43 -24.46 13.88
N SER A 813 -16.22 -24.27 13.36
CA SER A 813 -15.96 -23.17 12.42
C SER A 813 -16.51 -23.48 11.04
N ILE A 814 -17.14 -22.49 10.40
CA ILE A 814 -17.62 -22.56 9.01
C ILE A 814 -17.17 -21.32 8.25
N THR A 815 -16.87 -21.47 6.96
CA THR A 815 -16.58 -20.33 6.09
C THR A 815 -17.87 -19.65 5.61
N ILE A 816 -17.78 -18.36 5.27
CA ILE A 816 -18.89 -17.64 4.65
C ILE A 816 -19.37 -18.32 3.37
N GLY A 817 -18.44 -18.76 2.50
CA GLY A 817 -18.79 -19.43 1.25
C GLY A 817 -19.61 -20.71 1.46
N GLU A 818 -19.23 -21.54 2.43
CA GLU A 818 -19.98 -22.75 2.79
C GLU A 818 -21.34 -22.44 3.39
N LEU A 819 -21.43 -21.38 4.21
CA LEU A 819 -22.69 -20.94 4.79
C LEU A 819 -23.67 -20.48 3.71
N ILE A 820 -23.23 -19.67 2.75
CA ILE A 820 -24.07 -19.23 1.63
C ILE A 820 -24.57 -20.43 0.83
N ASN A 821 -23.72 -21.38 0.48
CA ASN A 821 -24.14 -22.59 -0.23
C ASN A 821 -25.18 -23.40 0.55
N ARG A 822 -25.00 -23.55 1.87
CA ARG A 822 -26.00 -24.18 2.75
C ARG A 822 -27.34 -23.46 2.66
N MET A 823 -27.33 -22.14 2.70
CA MET A 823 -28.54 -21.33 2.62
C MET A 823 -29.26 -21.46 1.28
N ARG A 824 -28.52 -21.44 0.16
CA ARG A 824 -29.08 -21.65 -1.18
C ARG A 824 -29.84 -22.98 -1.24
N ARG A 825 -29.24 -24.04 -0.70
CA ARG A 825 -29.87 -25.37 -0.62
C ARG A 825 -31.13 -25.40 0.22
N GLU A 826 -31.14 -24.71 1.35
CA GLU A 826 -32.32 -24.66 2.22
C GLU A 826 -33.50 -23.95 1.57
N PHE A 827 -33.27 -22.85 0.83
CA PHE A 827 -34.33 -22.19 0.06
C PHE A 827 -34.88 -23.10 -1.03
N LEU A 828 -34.01 -23.77 -1.79
CA LEU A 828 -34.42 -24.73 -2.82
C LEU A 828 -35.17 -25.94 -2.24
N ALA A 829 -34.81 -26.39 -1.03
CA ALA A 829 -35.51 -27.50 -0.36
C ALA A 829 -36.94 -27.14 0.06
N LYS A 830 -37.23 -25.84 0.22
CA LYS A 830 -38.55 -25.28 0.48
C LYS A 830 -39.28 -24.84 -0.81
N ASP A 831 -38.80 -25.31 -1.97
CA ASP A 831 -39.29 -24.96 -3.30
C ASP A 831 -39.32 -23.43 -3.56
N ASN A 832 -38.25 -22.74 -3.15
CA ASN A 832 -38.09 -21.30 -3.34
C ASN A 832 -36.83 -20.98 -4.16
N ALA A 833 -37.03 -20.32 -5.30
CA ALA A 833 -35.95 -19.91 -6.21
C ALA A 833 -35.01 -18.84 -5.63
N PHE A 834 -35.33 -18.25 -4.49
CA PHE A 834 -34.47 -17.27 -3.82
C PHE A 834 -33.07 -17.81 -3.52
N GLY A 835 -32.93 -19.12 -3.35
CA GLY A 835 -31.62 -19.78 -3.24
C GLY A 835 -30.72 -19.58 -4.46
N MET A 836 -31.28 -19.34 -5.65
CA MET A 836 -30.51 -19.04 -6.86
C MET A 836 -30.14 -17.55 -6.97
N VAL A 837 -30.80 -16.67 -6.21
CA VAL A 837 -30.62 -15.22 -6.31
C VAL A 837 -29.52 -14.68 -5.40
N LEU A 838 -29.23 -15.39 -4.30
CA LEU A 838 -28.24 -15.01 -3.32
C LEU A 838 -26.82 -15.15 -3.85
N VAL A 839 -26.02 -14.09 -3.79
CA VAL A 839 -24.59 -14.09 -4.12
C VAL A 839 -23.79 -13.35 -3.05
N ALA A 840 -22.58 -13.85 -2.78
CA ALA A 840 -21.60 -13.16 -1.93
C ALA A 840 -20.43 -12.65 -2.76
N PHE A 841 -19.95 -11.46 -2.41
CA PHE A 841 -18.79 -10.78 -2.95
C PHE A 841 -17.76 -10.57 -1.83
N GLY A 842 -16.48 -10.64 -2.17
CA GLY A 842 -15.39 -10.54 -1.20
C GLY A 842 -14.82 -11.90 -0.83
N ASP A 843 -14.31 -12.02 0.39
CA ASP A 843 -13.56 -13.20 0.81
C ASP A 843 -14.49 -14.33 1.28
N ALA A 844 -14.55 -15.43 0.52
CA ALA A 844 -15.36 -16.59 0.85
C ALA A 844 -14.83 -17.38 2.05
N ASP A 845 -13.56 -17.21 2.42
CA ASP A 845 -12.87 -17.94 3.49
C ASP A 845 -12.90 -17.25 4.85
N VAL A 846 -13.68 -16.17 5.01
CA VAL A 846 -13.91 -15.60 6.34
C VAL A 846 -14.57 -16.65 7.23
N TYR A 847 -13.88 -17.04 8.30
CA TYR A 847 -14.39 -18.03 9.26
C TYR A 847 -15.32 -17.38 10.29
N LEU A 848 -16.41 -18.06 10.55
CA LEU A 848 -17.31 -17.82 11.66
C LEU A 848 -17.09 -18.88 12.74
N GLY A 849 -17.15 -18.48 14.02
CA GLY A 849 -17.04 -19.39 15.17
C GLY A 849 -15.68 -19.36 15.87
N GLU A 850 -15.59 -20.00 17.03
CA GLU A 850 -14.37 -20.06 17.84
C GLU A 850 -13.33 -21.03 17.24
N PRO A 851 -12.01 -20.81 17.45
CA PRO A 851 -11.00 -21.76 17.00
C PRO A 851 -11.17 -23.09 17.74
N SER A 852 -11.08 -24.20 17.00
CA SER A 852 -10.92 -25.53 17.60
C SER A 852 -9.66 -25.51 18.46
N ALA A 853 -9.81 -25.85 19.75
CA ALA A 853 -8.71 -25.84 20.73
C ALA A 853 -7.61 -26.85 20.41
#